data_AF-A0A9P5UZW6-F1
#
_entry.id   AF-A0A9P5UZW6-F1
#
_cell.length_a   1.000
_cell.length_b   1.000
_cell.length_c   1.000
_cell.angle_alpha   90.00
_cell.angle_beta   90.00
_cell.angle_gamma   90.00
#
_symmetry.space_group_name_H-M   'P 1'
#
loop_
_entity.id
_entity.type
_entity.pdbx_description
1 polymer ?
#
loop_
_entity_poly.entity_id
_entity_poly.type
_entity_poly.pdbx_seq_one_letter_code
_entity_poly.pdbx_strand_id
1 'polypeptide(L)'
;MVSFTLNSLILSVSLAAATIVTLSSAASAASIHRGTAPSDPCARLGSKNGRNIKYKDVAACYQAIPIDRDRAATTISTVHHLFRGYYVFTDSALTPQVPAPFASEPVNILKKLTTIGRHNYTSDYQFHTDIRHAVDTLRDGHASYDVNCYTNYGFEQNLSLYAPVENDIQTLRVFKDNANRGYEDCIVDKIDGNPGLAHIRAWAAKRVSCSHDVNVRQNCALARQGYDVKKAAYLDEPGEFSYQSYLPERGYVNYELRCSNKRSSSPIRLREEWNVYPQSEIAFKDIKSYVTNVCLKEESEPESTSQGRSRPHRRNLAIPIMKRDLEDDNTLAGAVGAPRRVQEFRDAEKLVSGNATVFYHLKTQPDTGIMVVHTFDAQDTEVNTVLKGLTAFNTRKVTKILVDFQGNGGGLISLSSNLVQMLFPNKQPRDASYEADLRVTKSVQRAAAVGFKTDDGGYQIYNANGYYDLQAAGPARPYNNNNLFTKPINITRNGRTTLYSEKTAMYFDPLSKKILNAIAKFPWTGHHENIRILTDGRCGSACGMASYFWTTTHGVKAYSIGGTKGEDLSMFSFAGASVITLKDVHDTYNGLNLTSPLEDLAYKNEVRFSWLELYGKNRTTPLEYDAELYRPKHRLDYTRENARSREVMWKEVVAAAWKK
;
A
#
# COMPACT_ATOMS: atom_id res chain seq x y z
N MET A 1 19.45 33.82 55.21
CA MET A 1 20.63 34.38 54.52
C MET A 1 20.15 34.76 53.13
N VAL A 2 19.61 35.97 52.93
CA VAL A 2 20.32 37.26 52.68
C VAL A 2 20.96 37.22 51.28
N SER A 3 20.68 38.07 50.29
CA SER A 3 20.01 39.38 50.28
C SER A 3 19.47 39.76 48.90
N PHE A 4 18.35 40.48 48.89
CA PHE A 4 17.99 41.47 47.85
C PHE A 4 18.90 42.71 47.98
N THR A 5 19.08 43.47 46.89
CA THR A 5 19.08 44.95 46.95
C THR A 5 18.79 45.59 45.58
N LEU A 6 17.80 46.49 45.63
CA LEU A 6 17.48 47.57 44.69
C LEU A 6 18.46 48.73 44.92
N ASN A 7 18.74 49.57 43.92
CA ASN A 7 19.11 50.98 44.16
C ASN A 7 18.82 51.89 42.95
N SER A 8 17.74 52.66 43.10
CA SER A 8 17.54 54.12 42.97
C SER A 8 18.11 54.98 41.81
N LEU A 9 17.17 55.78 41.28
CA LEU A 9 17.26 57.01 40.49
C LEU A 9 18.19 58.09 41.06
N ILE A 10 18.83 58.88 40.19
CA ILE A 10 19.06 60.32 40.39
C ILE A 10 18.82 61.08 39.07
N LEU A 11 18.01 62.15 39.16
CA LEU A 11 17.73 63.18 38.14
C LEU A 11 18.98 64.01 37.80
N SER A 12 19.08 64.46 36.55
CA SER A 12 19.62 65.79 36.26
C SER A 12 18.87 66.45 35.10
N VAL A 13 18.34 67.64 35.40
CA VAL A 13 17.61 68.55 34.51
C VAL A 13 18.61 69.51 33.90
N SER A 14 18.49 69.80 32.60
CA SER A 14 19.01 71.04 32.03
C SER A 14 18.11 71.51 30.89
N LEU A 15 17.56 72.71 31.12
CA LEU A 15 16.68 73.51 30.28
C LEU A 15 17.42 73.99 29.02
N ALA A 16 16.77 73.95 27.85
CA ALA A 16 17.02 74.90 26.78
C ALA A 16 15.74 75.16 25.97
N ALA A 17 15.51 76.44 25.71
CA ALA A 17 14.28 77.11 25.33
C ALA A 17 13.62 76.63 24.02
N ALA A 18 12.29 76.70 24.02
CA ALA A 18 11.45 76.59 22.85
C ALA A 18 11.41 77.93 22.08
N THR A 19 11.65 77.88 20.77
CA THR A 19 11.16 78.87 19.81
C THR A 19 10.29 78.15 18.79
N ILE A 20 9.00 78.45 18.83
CA ILE A 20 7.98 78.00 17.88
C ILE A 20 8.16 78.81 16.60
N VAL A 21 8.49 78.13 15.50
CA VAL A 21 8.27 78.65 14.15
C VAL A 21 7.34 77.67 13.45
N THR A 22 6.12 78.12 13.22
CA THR A 22 5.13 77.47 12.35
C THR A 22 5.58 77.61 10.90
N LEU A 23 5.86 76.49 10.23
CA LEU A 23 5.94 76.44 8.77
C LEU A 23 5.15 75.24 8.25
N SER A 24 4.19 75.62 7.44
CA SER A 24 3.20 74.87 6.68
C SER A 24 3.72 73.63 5.95
N SER A 25 2.91 72.59 6.06
CA SER A 25 2.92 71.35 5.28
C SER A 25 3.00 71.56 3.76
N ALA A 26 4.03 70.99 3.14
CA ALA A 26 3.97 70.50 1.77
C ALA A 26 4.36 69.02 1.80
N ALA A 27 3.37 68.15 1.65
CA ALA A 27 3.56 66.72 1.55
C ALA A 27 4.30 66.41 0.24
N SER A 28 5.56 65.97 0.33
CA SER A 28 6.16 65.21 -0.75
C SER A 28 5.42 63.89 -0.85
N ALA A 29 4.67 63.72 -1.94
CA ALA A 29 4.06 62.45 -2.30
C ALA A 29 5.17 61.40 -2.47
N ALA A 30 5.43 60.65 -1.41
CA ALA A 30 6.15 59.40 -1.52
C ALA A 30 5.33 58.51 -2.46
N SER A 31 5.92 58.16 -3.61
CA SER A 31 5.40 57.13 -4.48
C SER A 31 5.22 55.87 -3.63
N ILE A 32 3.98 55.59 -3.25
CA ILE A 32 3.59 54.26 -2.78
C ILE A 32 3.80 53.39 -4.02
N HIS A 33 4.97 52.73 -4.09
CA HIS A 33 5.06 51.49 -4.83
C HIS A 33 3.94 50.61 -4.30
N ARG A 34 2.84 50.54 -5.06
CA ARG A 34 1.85 49.47 -4.97
C ARG A 34 2.64 48.21 -5.27
N GLY A 35 3.27 47.63 -4.25
CA GLY A 35 3.73 46.26 -4.30
C GLY A 35 2.51 45.45 -4.73
N THR A 36 2.60 44.83 -5.90
CA THR A 36 1.64 43.83 -6.36
C THR A 36 1.34 42.91 -5.18
N ALA A 37 0.05 42.80 -4.80
CA ALA A 37 -0.38 41.86 -3.77
C ALA A 37 0.30 40.50 -4.00
N PRO A 38 0.76 39.80 -2.95
CA PRO A 38 1.40 38.50 -3.13
C PRO A 38 0.50 37.62 -4.00
N SER A 39 1.00 37.27 -5.19
CA SER A 39 0.26 36.43 -6.13
C SER A 39 -0.11 35.12 -5.43
N ASP A 40 -1.41 34.82 -5.40
CA ASP A 40 -1.96 33.60 -4.79
C ASP A 40 -1.15 32.37 -5.26
N PRO A 41 -0.55 31.59 -4.34
CA PRO A 41 0.31 30.47 -4.72
C PRO A 41 -0.38 29.42 -5.58
N CYS A 42 -1.66 29.16 -5.36
CA CYS A 42 -2.44 28.23 -6.16
C CYS A 42 -2.85 28.85 -7.51
N ALA A 43 -3.03 30.17 -7.61
CA ALA A 43 -3.18 30.83 -8.91
C ALA A 43 -1.95 30.63 -9.80
N ARG A 44 -0.75 30.73 -9.22
CA ARG A 44 0.50 30.46 -9.95
C ARG A 44 0.59 29.01 -10.42
N LEU A 45 0.21 28.07 -9.57
CA LEU A 45 0.17 26.65 -9.94
C LEU A 45 -0.87 26.37 -11.03
N GLY A 46 -2.10 26.89 -10.88
CA GLY A 46 -3.21 26.67 -11.83
C GLY A 46 -2.99 27.32 -13.20
N SER A 47 -2.14 28.35 -13.28
CA SER A 47 -1.75 28.98 -14.55
C SER A 47 -0.71 28.19 -15.36
N LYS A 48 -0.09 27.16 -14.78
CA LYS A 48 0.97 26.38 -15.42
C LYS A 48 0.38 25.18 -16.15
N ASN A 49 0.95 24.88 -17.32
CA ASN A 49 0.72 23.60 -17.98
C ASN A 49 1.54 22.49 -17.30
N GLY A 50 1.10 21.23 -17.44
CA GLY A 50 1.70 20.08 -16.74
C GLY A 50 3.23 19.97 -16.86
N ARG A 51 3.80 20.35 -18.02
CA ARG A 51 5.26 20.28 -18.27
C ARG A 51 6.09 21.35 -17.54
N ASN A 52 5.47 22.44 -17.08
CA ASN A 52 6.16 23.57 -16.44
C ASN A 52 5.92 23.64 -14.92
N ILE A 53 5.26 22.63 -14.35
CA ILE A 53 5.03 22.54 -12.91
C ILE A 53 6.33 22.12 -12.23
N LYS A 54 6.73 22.87 -11.21
CA LYS A 54 7.89 22.56 -10.37
C LYS A 54 7.43 22.24 -8.95
N TYR A 55 8.27 21.51 -8.22
CA TYR A 55 8.04 21.18 -6.82
C TYR A 55 7.61 22.41 -5.98
N LYS A 56 8.33 23.53 -6.15
CA LYS A 56 8.06 24.77 -5.40
C LYS A 56 6.67 25.36 -5.66
N ASP A 57 6.11 25.14 -6.84
CA ASP A 57 4.78 25.64 -7.19
C ASP A 57 3.71 24.87 -6.41
N VAL A 58 3.84 23.54 -6.36
CA VAL A 58 2.95 22.66 -5.60
C VAL A 58 3.11 22.89 -4.10
N ALA A 59 4.35 22.89 -3.59
CA ALA A 59 4.64 23.12 -2.18
C ALA A 59 4.05 24.45 -1.69
N ALA A 60 4.23 25.54 -2.45
CA ALA A 60 3.71 26.84 -2.09
C ALA A 60 2.18 26.88 -2.09
N CYS A 61 1.51 26.23 -3.04
CA CYS A 61 0.05 26.12 -3.05
C CYS A 61 -0.45 25.33 -1.83
N TYR A 62 0.10 24.14 -1.57
CA TYR A 62 -0.32 23.27 -0.46
C TYR A 62 -0.16 23.95 0.89
N GLN A 63 1.00 24.60 1.11
CA GLN A 63 1.31 25.29 2.37
C GLN A 63 0.45 26.54 2.61
N ALA A 64 -0.09 27.14 1.55
CA ALA A 64 -0.87 28.37 1.63
C ALA A 64 -2.35 28.13 1.97
N ILE A 65 -2.85 26.88 1.92
CA ILE A 65 -4.23 26.56 2.24
C ILE A 65 -4.46 26.74 3.75
N PRO A 66 -5.32 27.69 4.16
CA PRO A 66 -5.61 27.89 5.57
C PRO A 66 -6.47 26.74 6.09
N ILE A 67 -6.24 26.34 7.35
CA ILE A 67 -7.08 25.34 7.99
C ILE A 67 -8.50 25.86 8.21
N ASP A 68 -9.47 25.01 7.92
CA ASP A 68 -10.87 25.19 8.31
C ASP A 68 -11.13 24.37 9.57
N ARG A 69 -11.46 25.07 10.67
CA ARG A 69 -11.53 24.46 11.99
C ARG A 69 -12.66 23.46 12.13
N ASP A 70 -13.79 23.71 11.48
CA ASP A 70 -14.96 22.83 11.57
C ASP A 70 -14.70 21.56 10.76
N ARG A 71 -14.17 21.71 9.53
CA ARG A 71 -13.75 20.55 8.72
C ARG A 71 -12.66 19.74 9.40
N ALA A 72 -11.68 20.39 10.03
CA ALA A 72 -10.63 19.71 10.78
C ALA A 72 -11.18 18.97 12.00
N ALA A 73 -12.12 19.57 12.74
CA ALA A 73 -12.76 18.94 13.90
C ALA A 73 -13.55 17.68 13.52
N THR A 74 -14.40 17.75 12.49
CA THR A 74 -15.10 16.58 11.96
C THR A 74 -14.12 15.53 11.45
N THR A 75 -13.08 15.94 10.71
CA THR A 75 -12.08 15.01 10.16
C THR A 75 -11.37 14.21 11.26
N ILE A 76 -10.82 14.88 12.27
CA ILE A 76 -10.09 14.19 13.32
C ILE A 76 -11.03 13.33 14.20
N SER A 77 -12.26 13.80 14.44
CA SER A 77 -13.28 13.06 15.19
C SER A 77 -13.64 11.76 14.47
N THR A 78 -14.00 11.83 13.18
CA THR A 78 -14.37 10.66 12.35
C THR A 78 -13.22 9.67 12.23
N VAL A 79 -12.00 10.13 11.90
CA VAL A 79 -10.84 9.24 11.78
C VAL A 79 -10.55 8.57 13.12
N HIS A 80 -10.60 9.32 14.23
CA HIS A 80 -10.42 8.74 15.56
C HIS A 80 -11.50 7.70 15.90
N HIS A 81 -12.78 7.97 15.61
CA HIS A 81 -13.87 7.01 15.83
C HIS A 81 -13.75 5.77 14.95
N LEU A 82 -13.34 5.91 13.70
CA LEU A 82 -13.06 4.80 12.78
C LEU A 82 -11.97 3.90 13.34
N PHE A 83 -10.79 4.45 13.68
CA PHE A 83 -9.70 3.63 14.22
C PHE A 83 -10.06 3.04 15.59
N ARG A 84 -10.85 3.73 16.41
CA ARG A 84 -11.31 3.19 17.71
C ARG A 84 -12.32 2.04 17.56
N GLY A 85 -13.26 2.18 16.64
CA GLY A 85 -14.45 1.33 16.57
C GLY A 85 -14.36 0.21 15.53
N TYR A 86 -13.53 0.38 14.51
CA TYR A 86 -13.58 -0.46 13.31
C TYR A 86 -12.22 -1.03 12.91
N TYR A 87 -11.13 -0.28 13.12
CA TYR A 87 -9.80 -0.82 12.87
C TYR A 87 -9.48 -1.94 13.86
N VAL A 88 -9.29 -3.14 13.31
CA VAL A 88 -9.25 -4.37 14.11
C VAL A 88 -7.95 -4.47 14.92
N PHE A 89 -6.83 -3.98 14.36
CA PHE A 89 -5.51 -4.03 14.97
C PHE A 89 -5.22 -2.87 15.94
N THR A 90 -6.18 -1.99 16.26
CA THR A 90 -5.94 -0.86 17.20
C THR A 90 -5.34 -1.28 18.54
N ASP A 91 -5.64 -2.50 18.99
CA ASP A 91 -5.13 -3.05 20.25
C ASP A 91 -3.90 -3.93 20.02
N SER A 92 -3.85 -4.67 18.91
CA SER A 92 -2.72 -5.51 18.49
C SER A 92 -1.48 -4.69 18.06
N ALA A 93 -1.67 -3.48 17.54
CA ALA A 93 -0.60 -2.55 17.18
C ALA A 93 0.23 -2.08 18.39
N LEU A 94 -0.24 -2.33 19.62
CA LEU A 94 0.51 -2.08 20.85
C LEU A 94 1.46 -3.22 21.23
N THR A 95 1.60 -4.26 20.41
CA THR A 95 2.43 -5.43 20.73
C THR A 95 3.87 -4.98 20.98
N PRO A 96 4.41 -5.17 22.20
CA PRO A 96 5.78 -4.78 22.51
C PRO A 96 6.76 -5.70 21.79
N GLN A 97 7.79 -5.11 21.17
CA GLN A 97 8.97 -5.83 20.67
C GLN A 97 8.59 -7.04 19.79
N VAL A 98 8.11 -6.76 18.58
CA VAL A 98 7.93 -7.81 17.56
C VAL A 98 9.27 -8.48 17.26
N PRO A 99 9.34 -9.83 17.15
CA PRO A 99 10.58 -10.52 16.84
C PRO A 99 11.14 -10.09 15.48
N ALA A 100 12.47 -10.10 15.32
CA ALA A 100 13.10 -9.93 14.01
C ALA A 100 12.49 -10.90 12.98
N PRO A 101 12.38 -10.58 11.69
CA PRO A 101 12.90 -9.37 11.04
C PRO A 101 11.99 -8.13 11.18
N PHE A 102 10.90 -8.22 11.94
CA PHE A 102 10.08 -7.04 12.19
C PHE A 102 10.84 -6.03 13.05
N ALA A 103 10.68 -4.75 12.71
CA ALA A 103 11.38 -3.64 13.36
C ALA A 103 10.42 -2.46 13.58
N SER A 104 9.19 -2.77 14.00
CA SER A 104 8.14 -1.77 14.22
C SER A 104 7.96 -1.49 15.71
N GLU A 105 7.95 -0.21 16.06
CA GLU A 105 7.62 0.23 17.41
C GLU A 105 6.12 0.06 17.69
N PRO A 106 5.70 -0.18 18.93
CA PRO A 106 4.29 -0.20 19.31
C PRO A 106 3.58 1.11 18.95
N VAL A 107 2.45 1.01 18.25
CA VAL A 107 1.69 2.17 17.77
C VAL A 107 0.37 2.33 18.51
N ASN A 108 0.30 3.38 19.32
CA ASN A 108 -0.95 3.84 19.90
C ASN A 108 -1.60 4.88 18.98
N ILE A 109 -2.32 4.41 17.94
CA ILE A 109 -2.97 5.28 16.95
C ILE A 109 -3.96 6.26 17.58
N LEU A 110 -4.74 5.81 18.58
CA LEU A 110 -5.70 6.67 19.29
C LEU A 110 -5.02 7.84 20.02
N LYS A 111 -3.87 7.58 20.67
CA LYS A 111 -3.08 8.64 21.32
C LYS A 111 -2.49 9.61 20.31
N LYS A 112 -1.98 9.12 19.17
CA LYS A 112 -1.46 9.97 18.08
C LYS A 112 -2.56 10.89 17.55
N LEU A 113 -3.72 10.35 17.19
CA LEU A 113 -4.87 11.13 16.69
C LEU A 113 -5.41 12.11 17.74
N THR A 114 -5.48 11.73 19.02
CA THR A 114 -5.84 12.65 20.11
C THR A 114 -4.84 13.81 20.25
N THR A 115 -3.54 13.53 20.07
CA THR A 115 -2.50 14.56 20.12
C THR A 115 -2.63 15.54 18.95
N ILE A 116 -2.88 15.01 17.74
CA ILE A 116 -3.15 15.81 16.54
C ILE A 116 -4.37 16.71 16.76
N GLY A 117 -5.48 16.16 17.28
CA GLY A 117 -6.70 16.94 17.53
C GLY A 117 -6.57 18.06 18.57
N ARG A 118 -5.50 18.06 19.39
CA ARG A 118 -5.19 19.14 20.35
C ARG A 118 -4.20 20.17 19.81
N HIS A 119 -3.56 19.89 18.68
CA HIS A 119 -2.56 20.78 18.10
C HIS A 119 -3.25 21.93 17.35
N ASN A 120 -2.75 23.16 17.52
CA ASN A 120 -3.29 24.35 16.86
C ASN A 120 -2.61 24.56 15.50
N TYR A 121 -3.16 23.95 14.47
CA TYR A 121 -2.66 24.11 13.10
C TYR A 121 -3.08 25.45 12.50
N THR A 122 -2.24 25.98 11.61
CA THR A 122 -2.57 27.09 10.71
C THR A 122 -2.63 26.65 9.25
N SER A 123 -1.91 25.58 8.90
CA SER A 123 -1.87 24.97 7.57
C SER A 123 -2.72 23.71 7.53
N ASP A 124 -3.67 23.66 6.60
CA ASP A 124 -4.49 22.47 6.34
C ASP A 124 -3.62 21.29 5.89
N TYR A 125 -2.62 21.55 5.04
CA TYR A 125 -1.67 20.54 4.58
C TYR A 125 -0.93 19.84 5.72
N GLN A 126 -0.45 20.61 6.72
CA GLN A 126 0.26 20.04 7.86
C GLN A 126 -0.66 19.15 8.71
N PHE A 127 -1.90 19.59 8.94
CA PHE A 127 -2.91 18.80 9.67
C PHE A 127 -3.16 17.44 9.00
N HIS A 128 -3.45 17.43 7.70
CA HIS A 128 -3.69 16.20 6.96
C HIS A 128 -2.44 15.31 6.86
N THR A 129 -1.26 15.92 6.72
CA THR A 129 0.02 15.21 6.68
C THR A 129 0.31 14.49 8.00
N ASP A 130 0.00 15.10 9.14
CA ASP A 130 0.21 14.49 10.44
C ASP A 130 -0.76 13.33 10.73
N ILE A 131 -2.01 13.41 10.25
CA ILE A 131 -2.94 12.27 10.30
C ILE A 131 -2.39 11.12 9.46
N ARG A 132 -1.99 11.37 8.21
CA ARG A 132 -1.40 10.34 7.34
C ARG A 132 -0.19 9.69 7.98
N HIS A 133 0.78 10.48 8.44
CA HIS A 133 1.97 9.95 9.10
C HIS A 133 1.64 9.13 10.35
N ALA A 134 0.59 9.50 11.11
CA ALA A 134 0.14 8.69 12.23
C ALA A 134 -0.36 7.32 11.77
N VAL A 135 -1.15 7.26 10.70
CA VAL A 135 -1.65 5.99 10.12
C VAL A 135 -0.51 5.17 9.50
N ASP A 136 0.38 5.78 8.72
CA ASP A 136 1.53 5.11 8.08
C ASP A 136 2.47 4.42 9.09
N THR A 137 2.48 4.88 10.35
CA THR A 137 3.29 4.25 11.41
C THR A 137 2.76 2.87 11.81
N LEU A 138 1.50 2.55 11.52
CA LEU A 138 0.92 1.22 11.79
C LEU A 138 1.63 0.10 11.00
N ARG A 139 2.26 0.43 9.86
CA ARG A 139 2.90 -0.53 8.94
C ARG A 139 1.96 -1.64 8.43
N ASP A 140 0.68 -1.31 8.40
CA ASP A 140 -0.39 -2.14 7.86
C ASP A 140 -0.72 -1.66 6.44
N GLY A 141 -0.52 -2.53 5.44
CA GLY A 141 -0.77 -2.21 4.03
C GLY A 141 -2.23 -1.96 3.67
N HIS A 142 -3.17 -2.25 4.57
CA HIS A 142 -4.60 -1.93 4.43
C HIS A 142 -5.02 -0.66 5.18
N ALA A 143 -4.16 -0.10 6.03
CA ALA A 143 -4.44 1.13 6.75
C ALA A 143 -3.85 2.35 6.03
N SER A 144 -4.70 3.27 5.57
CA SER A 144 -4.26 4.52 4.93
C SER A 144 -5.23 5.67 5.21
N TYR A 145 -4.68 6.88 5.14
CA TYR A 145 -5.43 8.13 5.20
C TYR A 145 -4.94 9.02 4.06
N ASP A 146 -5.70 8.99 2.97
CA ASP A 146 -5.34 9.70 1.74
C ASP A 146 -6.39 10.77 1.46
N VAL A 147 -5.93 11.99 1.18
CA VAL A 147 -6.80 13.11 0.80
C VAL A 147 -6.36 13.66 -0.55
N ASN A 148 -7.28 13.70 -1.52
CA ASN A 148 -6.99 14.09 -2.90
C ASN A 148 -6.39 15.51 -2.98
N CYS A 149 -6.73 16.36 -2.00
CA CYS A 149 -6.18 17.70 -1.85
C CYS A 149 -4.64 17.74 -1.90
N TYR A 150 -3.97 16.68 -1.42
CA TYR A 150 -2.52 16.61 -1.26
C TYR A 150 -1.84 15.42 -1.96
N THR A 151 -2.59 14.73 -2.83
CA THR A 151 -2.11 13.62 -3.66
C THR A 151 -2.36 13.85 -5.16
N ASN A 152 -2.83 15.03 -5.57
CA ASN A 152 -3.11 15.35 -6.98
C ASN A 152 -1.84 15.59 -7.83
N TYR A 153 -0.64 15.50 -7.28
CA TYR A 153 0.62 15.62 -8.03
C TYR A 153 1.56 14.47 -7.71
N GLY A 154 2.17 13.89 -8.75
CA GLY A 154 3.26 12.92 -8.64
C GLY A 154 4.62 13.59 -8.75
N PHE A 155 5.60 13.03 -8.05
CA PHE A 155 6.98 13.50 -8.01
C PHE A 155 7.91 12.34 -8.36
N GLU A 156 8.60 12.42 -9.49
CA GLU A 156 9.48 11.36 -9.98
C GLU A 156 10.93 11.87 -10.13
N GLN A 157 11.89 11.10 -9.65
CA GLN A 157 13.33 11.28 -9.90
C GLN A 157 13.70 10.67 -11.25
N ASN A 158 14.69 11.27 -11.93
CA ASN A 158 15.24 10.67 -13.16
C ASN A 158 15.97 9.35 -12.88
N LEU A 159 16.46 9.14 -11.65
CA LEU A 159 17.22 7.97 -11.27
C LEU A 159 16.37 7.01 -10.43
N SER A 160 16.06 5.85 -11.00
CA SER A 160 15.59 4.69 -10.25
C SER A 160 16.77 3.91 -9.70
N LEU A 161 16.68 3.39 -8.49
CA LEU A 161 17.81 2.76 -7.77
C LEU A 161 17.55 1.29 -7.42
N TYR A 162 18.61 0.51 -7.26
CA TYR A 162 18.59 -0.88 -6.80
C TYR A 162 19.87 -1.20 -6.01
N ALA A 163 19.90 -2.32 -5.28
CA ALA A 163 20.99 -2.65 -4.36
C ALA A 163 21.54 -4.08 -4.56
N PRO A 164 22.22 -4.36 -5.69
CA PRO A 164 22.77 -5.68 -5.96
C PRO A 164 24.01 -5.98 -5.11
N VAL A 165 24.31 -7.27 -4.98
CA VAL A 165 25.50 -7.82 -4.34
C VAL A 165 26.43 -8.36 -5.42
N GLU A 166 27.67 -7.87 -5.43
CA GLU A 166 28.72 -8.31 -6.35
C GLU A 166 29.97 -8.63 -5.54
N ASN A 167 30.58 -9.80 -5.75
CA ASN A 167 31.75 -10.25 -5.00
C ASN A 167 31.57 -10.09 -3.48
N ASP A 168 30.40 -10.50 -2.98
CA ASP A 168 30.03 -10.43 -1.56
C ASP A 168 29.84 -9.01 -0.98
N ILE A 169 29.84 -7.97 -1.83
CA ILE A 169 29.66 -6.56 -1.42
C ILE A 169 28.33 -6.04 -1.97
N GLN A 170 27.46 -5.57 -1.08
CA GLN A 170 26.22 -4.88 -1.46
C GLN A 170 26.49 -3.39 -1.72
N THR A 171 26.06 -2.88 -2.86
CA THR A 171 26.20 -1.45 -3.21
C THR A 171 24.87 -0.90 -3.72
N LEU A 172 24.57 0.37 -3.42
CA LEU A 172 23.45 1.07 -4.06
C LEU A 172 23.89 1.52 -5.45
N ARG A 173 23.05 1.25 -6.46
CA ARG A 173 23.36 1.53 -7.87
C ARG A 173 22.16 2.14 -8.59
N VAL A 174 22.43 2.81 -9.70
CA VAL A 174 21.39 3.32 -10.61
C VAL A 174 20.82 2.14 -11.42
N PHE A 175 19.54 1.86 -11.19
CA PHE A 175 18.77 0.90 -11.96
C PHE A 175 18.44 1.46 -13.35
N LYS A 176 17.90 2.67 -13.42
CA LYS A 176 17.51 3.30 -14.69
C LYS A 176 17.71 4.80 -14.60
N ASP A 177 18.27 5.40 -15.65
CA ASP A 177 18.32 6.86 -15.81
C ASP A 177 17.34 7.29 -16.91
N ASN A 178 16.17 7.77 -16.51
CA ASN A 178 15.12 8.23 -17.43
C ASN A 178 15.54 9.45 -18.27
N ALA A 179 16.61 10.16 -17.87
CA ALA A 179 17.20 11.24 -18.66
C ALA A 179 18.20 10.76 -19.73
N ASN A 180 18.43 9.44 -19.85
CA ASN A 180 19.28 8.80 -20.87
C ASN A 180 20.72 9.32 -20.92
N ARG A 181 21.36 9.57 -19.77
CA ARG A 181 22.75 10.08 -19.70
C ARG A 181 23.80 8.96 -19.61
N GLY A 182 23.33 7.71 -19.56
CA GLY A 182 24.17 6.51 -19.46
C GLY A 182 24.75 6.35 -18.06
N TYR A 183 23.91 6.45 -17.03
CA TYR A 183 24.28 6.27 -15.63
C TYR A 183 23.86 4.91 -15.06
N GLU A 184 23.25 4.05 -15.87
CA GLU A 184 22.91 2.68 -15.50
C GLU A 184 24.11 1.97 -14.90
N ASP A 185 23.88 1.27 -13.79
CA ASP A 185 24.87 0.50 -13.05
C ASP A 185 25.97 1.33 -12.35
N CYS A 186 25.94 2.67 -12.42
CA CYS A 186 26.82 3.50 -11.61
C CYS A 186 26.53 3.32 -10.11
N ILE A 187 27.58 3.29 -9.29
CA ILE A 187 27.47 3.23 -7.83
C ILE A 187 27.00 4.59 -7.33
N VAL A 188 26.00 4.59 -6.45
CA VAL A 188 25.52 5.76 -5.72
C VAL A 188 26.28 5.81 -4.39
N ASP A 189 27.42 6.50 -4.36
CA ASP A 189 28.26 6.58 -3.16
C ASP A 189 27.53 7.39 -2.07
N LYS A 190 26.87 8.50 -2.43
CA LYS A 190 26.11 9.32 -1.48
C LYS A 190 24.76 9.82 -2.02
N ILE A 191 23.83 9.99 -1.09
CA ILE A 191 22.56 10.71 -1.26
C ILE A 191 22.49 11.79 -0.18
N ASP A 192 22.32 13.04 -0.58
CA ASP A 192 22.27 14.22 0.31
C ASP A 192 23.41 14.24 1.34
N GLY A 193 24.63 13.89 0.89
CA GLY A 193 25.84 13.86 1.72
C GLY A 193 26.00 12.62 2.61
N ASN A 194 25.03 11.71 2.65
CA ASN A 194 25.07 10.48 3.44
C ASN A 194 25.38 9.26 2.57
N PRO A 195 26.01 8.19 3.08
CA PRO A 195 26.26 6.97 2.32
C PRO A 195 24.98 6.41 1.69
N GLY A 196 24.99 6.17 0.38
CA GLY A 196 23.77 5.93 -0.41
C GLY A 196 22.89 4.79 0.13
N LEU A 197 23.45 3.59 0.28
CA LEU A 197 22.69 2.41 0.75
C LEU A 197 22.11 2.61 2.16
N ALA A 198 22.92 3.14 3.08
CA ALA A 198 22.48 3.44 4.44
C ALA A 198 21.38 4.51 4.48
N HIS A 199 21.48 5.53 3.61
CA HIS A 199 20.47 6.56 3.46
C HIS A 199 19.13 5.98 3.00
N ILE A 200 19.11 5.14 1.96
CA ILE A 200 17.89 4.48 1.49
C ILE A 200 17.27 3.60 2.59
N ARG A 201 18.08 2.81 3.29
CA ARG A 201 17.58 1.96 4.39
C ARG A 201 16.94 2.79 5.51
N ALA A 202 17.60 3.88 5.92
CA ALA A 202 17.06 4.80 6.93
C ALA A 202 15.78 5.51 6.46
N TRP A 203 15.75 5.96 5.21
CA TRP A 203 14.58 6.56 4.60
C TRP A 203 13.41 5.57 4.56
N ALA A 204 13.64 4.35 4.08
CA ALA A 204 12.63 3.29 4.01
C ALA A 204 12.08 2.91 5.39
N ALA A 205 12.96 2.77 6.38
CA ALA A 205 12.57 2.50 7.77
C ALA A 205 11.64 3.57 8.36
N LYS A 206 11.75 4.82 7.91
CA LYS A 206 10.94 5.94 8.37
C LYS A 206 9.67 6.13 7.53
N ARG A 207 9.79 6.10 6.20
CA ARG A 207 8.78 6.61 5.26
C ARG A 207 7.90 5.54 4.62
N VAL A 208 8.39 4.32 4.47
CA VAL A 208 7.66 3.25 3.78
C VAL A 208 6.80 2.47 4.78
N SER A 209 5.51 2.31 4.47
CA SER A 209 4.53 1.62 5.31
C SER A 209 4.19 0.21 4.84
N CYS A 210 4.75 -0.26 3.71
CA CYS A 210 4.36 -1.51 3.06
C CYS A 210 4.51 -2.78 3.93
N SER A 211 5.35 -2.79 4.99
CA SER A 211 5.58 -3.96 5.84
C SER A 211 6.20 -3.61 7.21
N HIS A 212 6.00 -4.47 8.20
CA HIS A 212 6.70 -4.45 9.48
C HIS A 212 8.21 -4.76 9.38
N ASP A 213 8.63 -5.46 8.31
CA ASP A 213 10.02 -5.83 8.04
C ASP A 213 10.76 -4.69 7.33
N VAL A 214 11.92 -4.28 7.86
CA VAL A 214 12.72 -3.19 7.28
C VAL A 214 13.36 -3.56 5.94
N ASN A 215 13.70 -4.84 5.73
CA ASN A 215 14.29 -5.33 4.48
C ASN A 215 13.25 -5.39 3.35
N VAL A 216 12.00 -5.70 3.68
CA VAL A 216 10.88 -5.57 2.74
C VAL A 216 10.66 -4.11 2.37
N ARG A 217 10.67 -3.20 3.35
CA ARG A 217 10.56 -1.75 3.09
C ARG A 217 11.70 -1.21 2.24
N GLN A 218 12.93 -1.68 2.45
CA GLN A 218 14.06 -1.36 1.58
C GLN A 218 13.80 -1.84 0.15
N ASN A 219 13.26 -3.05 -0.02
CA ASN A 219 12.81 -3.50 -1.33
C ASN A 219 11.78 -2.50 -1.88
N CYS A 220 10.66 -2.22 -1.21
CA CYS A 220 9.64 -1.23 -1.64
C CYS A 220 10.23 0.14 -2.08
N ALA A 221 11.27 0.64 -1.40
CA ALA A 221 11.95 1.89 -1.75
C ALA A 221 12.74 1.83 -3.07
N LEU A 222 13.13 0.63 -3.52
CA LEU A 222 13.97 0.38 -4.69
C LEU A 222 13.16 -0.13 -5.89
N ALA A 223 13.72 0.07 -7.08
CA ALA A 223 13.13 -0.31 -8.35
C ALA A 223 12.94 -1.84 -8.48
N ARG A 224 11.99 -2.23 -9.33
CA ARG A 224 11.70 -3.63 -9.64
C ARG A 224 11.22 -3.79 -11.08
N GLN A 225 11.12 -5.04 -11.54
CA GLN A 225 10.32 -5.38 -12.71
C GLN A 225 8.91 -5.77 -12.26
N GLY A 226 7.87 -5.14 -12.81
CA GLY A 226 6.47 -5.52 -12.64
C GLY A 226 5.86 -5.98 -13.96
N TYR A 227 4.85 -6.85 -13.91
CA TYR A 227 4.18 -7.33 -15.12
C TYR A 227 3.01 -6.41 -15.46
N ASP A 228 3.06 -5.80 -16.64
CA ASP A 228 1.99 -4.97 -17.19
C ASP A 228 1.02 -5.87 -17.98
N VAL A 229 -0.22 -5.98 -17.50
CA VAL A 229 -1.26 -6.81 -18.13
C VAL A 229 -1.61 -6.32 -19.53
N LYS A 230 -1.68 -4.99 -19.74
CA LYS A 230 -2.09 -4.38 -21.01
C LYS A 230 -1.04 -4.63 -22.09
N LYS A 231 0.23 -4.48 -21.74
CA LYS A 231 1.37 -4.73 -22.64
C LYS A 231 1.75 -6.20 -22.70
N ALA A 232 1.20 -7.01 -21.79
CA ALA A 232 1.55 -8.42 -21.59
C ALA A 232 3.06 -8.63 -21.51
N ALA A 233 3.75 -7.79 -20.74
CA ALA A 233 5.21 -7.77 -20.64
C ALA A 233 5.67 -7.21 -19.28
N TYR A 234 6.88 -7.56 -18.86
CA TYR A 234 7.55 -6.95 -17.72
C TYR A 234 8.08 -5.55 -18.06
N LEU A 235 7.82 -4.60 -17.17
CA LEU A 235 8.30 -3.24 -17.21
C LEU A 235 9.14 -2.92 -15.98
N ASP A 236 10.11 -2.04 -16.19
CA ASP A 236 10.89 -1.44 -15.11
C ASP A 236 10.06 -0.36 -14.42
N GLU A 237 9.88 -0.51 -13.10
CA GLU A 237 9.11 0.39 -12.26
C GLU A 237 10.03 1.06 -11.21
N PRO A 238 9.89 2.38 -10.97
CA PRO A 238 10.63 3.04 -9.89
C PRO A 238 10.17 2.52 -8.53
N GLY A 239 11.09 2.54 -7.56
CA GLY A 239 10.73 2.33 -6.15
C GLY A 239 10.19 3.60 -5.51
N GLU A 240 9.60 3.47 -4.31
CA GLU A 240 8.98 4.60 -3.59
C GLU A 240 9.95 5.74 -3.26
N PHE A 241 11.27 5.48 -3.23
CA PHE A 241 12.24 6.56 -3.07
C PHE A 241 12.28 7.47 -4.30
N SER A 242 12.14 6.87 -5.49
CA SER A 242 12.27 7.54 -6.79
C SER A 242 10.93 8.09 -7.29
N TYR A 243 9.81 7.55 -6.82
CA TYR A 243 8.46 8.07 -7.12
C TYR A 243 7.65 8.27 -5.84
N GLN A 244 7.11 9.47 -5.64
CA GLN A 244 6.27 9.83 -4.50
C GLN A 244 4.96 10.47 -4.97
N SER A 245 3.83 9.99 -4.44
CA SER A 245 2.50 10.63 -4.62
C SER A 245 2.24 11.74 -3.61
N TYR A 246 3.10 11.86 -2.59
CA TYR A 246 3.08 12.92 -1.58
C TYR A 246 4.22 13.88 -1.82
N LEU A 247 4.00 15.16 -1.46
CA LEU A 247 5.02 16.19 -1.56
C LEU A 247 6.32 15.74 -0.84
N PRO A 248 7.44 15.58 -1.56
CA PRO A 248 8.71 15.18 -0.95
C PRO A 248 9.19 16.22 0.07
N GLU A 249 10.02 15.79 1.02
CA GLU A 249 10.54 16.68 2.08
C GLU A 249 11.42 17.83 1.52
N ARG A 250 12.01 17.62 0.34
CA ARG A 250 12.87 18.59 -0.35
C ARG A 250 12.54 18.61 -1.83
N GLY A 251 12.76 19.76 -2.47
CA GLY A 251 12.51 19.94 -3.91
C GLY A 251 13.54 19.32 -4.84
N TYR A 252 14.58 18.68 -4.31
CA TYR A 252 15.61 17.99 -5.07
C TYR A 252 16.25 16.88 -4.23
N VAL A 253 17.00 16.00 -4.90
CA VAL A 253 17.90 15.02 -4.28
C VAL A 253 19.31 15.24 -4.84
N ASN A 254 20.33 15.30 -3.96
CA ASN A 254 21.72 15.32 -4.43
C ASN A 254 22.30 13.92 -4.45
N TYR A 255 22.90 13.52 -5.57
CA TYR A 255 23.60 12.26 -5.74
C TYR A 255 25.10 12.48 -5.96
N GLU A 256 25.94 11.65 -5.33
CA GLU A 256 27.33 11.47 -5.76
C GLU A 256 27.47 10.07 -6.38
N LEU A 257 27.73 10.01 -7.69
CA LEU A 257 27.84 8.78 -8.46
C LEU A 257 29.28 8.45 -8.83
N ARG A 258 29.59 7.16 -8.90
CA ARG A 258 30.85 6.64 -9.43
C ARG A 258 30.56 5.63 -10.53
N CYS A 259 30.97 5.97 -11.75
CA CYS A 259 30.68 5.22 -12.97
C CYS A 259 31.95 4.62 -13.55
N SER A 260 32.08 3.28 -13.52
CA SER A 260 33.24 2.57 -14.09
C SER A 260 33.43 2.82 -15.59
N ASN A 261 32.34 3.14 -16.29
CA ASN A 261 32.31 3.29 -17.75
C ASN A 261 32.64 4.73 -18.21
N LYS A 262 32.91 5.67 -17.29
CA LYS A 262 33.23 7.06 -17.63
C LYS A 262 34.72 7.30 -17.36
N ARG A 263 35.41 8.02 -18.28
CA ARG A 263 36.87 8.26 -18.25
C ARG A 263 37.38 9.02 -17.02
N SER A 264 36.52 9.68 -16.26
CA SER A 264 36.91 10.46 -15.07
C SER A 264 36.76 9.62 -13.81
N SER A 265 37.81 9.57 -13.00
CA SER A 265 37.81 8.96 -11.66
C SER A 265 37.11 9.82 -10.60
N SER A 266 36.73 11.06 -10.93
CA SER A 266 36.07 11.97 -10.00
C SER A 266 34.59 11.63 -9.85
N PRO A 267 34.01 11.72 -8.63
CA PRO A 267 32.58 11.53 -8.43
C PRO A 267 31.75 12.50 -9.28
N ILE A 268 30.73 11.98 -9.96
CA ILE A 268 29.73 12.78 -10.65
C ILE A 268 28.75 13.30 -9.61
N ARG A 269 28.65 14.62 -9.47
CA ARG A 269 27.71 15.25 -8.55
C ARG A 269 26.48 15.73 -9.31
N LEU A 270 25.32 15.21 -8.94
CA LEU A 270 24.04 15.57 -9.54
C LEU A 270 23.15 16.21 -8.47
N ARG A 271 22.45 17.28 -8.86
CA ARG A 271 21.30 17.79 -8.13
C ARG A 271 20.09 17.56 -9.02
N GLU A 272 19.27 16.57 -8.66
CA GLU A 272 18.08 16.19 -9.42
C GLU A 272 16.85 16.85 -8.83
N GLU A 273 16.21 17.72 -9.59
CA GLU A 273 14.87 18.20 -9.28
C GLU A 273 13.83 17.10 -9.53
N TRP A 274 12.72 17.13 -8.81
CA TRP A 274 11.59 16.25 -9.11
C TRP A 274 10.92 16.64 -10.43
N ASN A 275 10.68 15.64 -11.29
CA ASN A 275 9.71 15.76 -12.37
C ASN A 275 8.32 15.74 -11.74
N VAL A 276 7.55 16.82 -11.92
CA VAL A 276 6.23 16.97 -11.29
C VAL A 276 5.16 16.92 -12.35
N TYR A 277 4.11 16.16 -12.10
CA TYR A 277 3.01 15.98 -13.04
C TYR A 277 1.67 15.82 -12.33
N PRO A 278 0.58 16.42 -12.87
CA PRO A 278 -0.75 16.30 -12.27
C PRO A 278 -1.29 14.87 -12.42
N GLN A 279 -2.01 14.43 -11.38
CA GLN A 279 -2.67 13.13 -11.32
C GLN A 279 -4.05 13.17 -11.94
N SER A 280 -4.71 14.31 -11.83
CA SER A 280 -5.91 14.65 -12.57
C SER A 280 -5.84 16.10 -13.02
N GLU A 281 -6.31 16.36 -14.24
CA GLU A 281 -6.38 17.71 -14.81
C GLU A 281 -7.63 18.44 -14.30
N ILE A 282 -7.49 19.13 -13.16
CA ILE A 282 -8.58 19.90 -12.54
C ILE A 282 -8.21 21.39 -12.59
N ALA A 283 -9.09 22.22 -13.15
CA ALA A 283 -8.86 23.65 -13.27
C ALA A 283 -9.12 24.40 -11.95
N PHE A 284 -8.24 25.35 -11.62
CA PHE A 284 -8.38 26.27 -10.49
C PHE A 284 -7.55 27.55 -10.77
N LYS A 285 -7.91 28.65 -10.12
CA LYS A 285 -7.32 29.99 -10.35
C LYS A 285 -6.85 30.71 -9.09
N ASP A 286 -7.08 30.12 -7.92
CA ASP A 286 -6.74 30.64 -6.60
C ASP A 286 -6.88 29.52 -5.55
N ILE A 287 -6.51 29.80 -4.29
CA ILE A 287 -6.67 28.83 -3.19
C ILE A 287 -8.13 28.38 -3.04
N LYS A 288 -9.09 29.30 -3.18
CA LYS A 288 -10.51 29.00 -2.99
C LYS A 288 -11.00 27.96 -4.00
N SER A 289 -10.75 28.19 -5.28
CA SER A 289 -11.11 27.26 -6.36
C SER A 289 -10.30 25.97 -6.31
N TYR A 290 -9.05 25.98 -5.83
CA TYR A 290 -8.31 24.74 -5.58
C TYR A 290 -9.03 23.89 -4.52
N VAL A 291 -9.37 24.48 -3.38
CA VAL A 291 -10.09 23.79 -2.30
C VAL A 291 -11.44 23.25 -2.79
N THR A 292 -12.24 24.07 -3.48
CA THR A 292 -13.55 23.64 -3.98
C THR A 292 -13.44 22.53 -5.03
N ASN A 293 -12.57 22.69 -6.04
CA ASN A 293 -12.57 21.80 -7.20
C ASN A 293 -11.76 20.51 -6.95
N VAL A 294 -10.62 20.63 -6.25
CA VAL A 294 -9.69 19.51 -6.03
C VAL A 294 -9.95 18.82 -4.69
N CYS A 295 -10.16 19.59 -3.62
CA CYS A 295 -10.13 19.05 -2.26
C CYS A 295 -11.49 18.57 -1.77
N LEU A 296 -12.56 19.30 -2.02
CA LEU A 296 -13.89 19.01 -1.45
C LEU A 296 -14.72 18.10 -2.36
N LYS A 297 -15.59 17.29 -1.76
CA LYS A 297 -16.67 16.59 -2.47
C LYS A 297 -17.64 17.64 -3.02
N GLU A 298 -18.28 17.35 -4.14
CA GLU A 298 -19.37 18.19 -4.65
C GLU A 298 -20.52 18.16 -3.63
N GLU A 299 -21.13 19.32 -3.34
CA GLU A 299 -22.38 19.36 -2.60
C GLU A 299 -23.43 18.62 -3.43
N SER A 300 -23.89 17.47 -2.95
CA SER A 300 -24.96 16.73 -3.62
C SER A 300 -26.21 17.62 -3.71
N GLU A 301 -26.72 17.87 -4.91
CA GLU A 301 -28.13 18.27 -5.05
C GLU A 301 -29.01 17.23 -4.33
N PRO A 302 -30.10 17.65 -3.68
CA PRO A 302 -31.02 16.70 -3.05
C PRO A 302 -31.52 15.73 -4.12
N GLU A 303 -31.27 14.42 -3.92
CA GLU A 303 -31.67 13.38 -4.86
C GLU A 303 -33.13 13.56 -5.27
N SER A 304 -33.35 13.92 -6.53
CA SER A 304 -34.68 13.92 -7.12
C SER A 304 -35.19 12.48 -7.13
N THR A 305 -36.36 12.30 -6.55
CA THR A 305 -37.12 11.06 -6.46
C THR A 305 -37.16 10.24 -7.75
N SER A 306 -36.92 8.93 -7.57
CA SER A 306 -37.28 7.82 -8.43
C SER A 306 -36.66 7.75 -9.83
N GLN A 307 -35.72 6.81 -10.01
CA GLN A 307 -35.80 5.80 -11.07
C GLN A 307 -34.79 4.67 -10.82
N GLY A 308 -35.30 3.43 -10.79
CA GLY A 308 -34.53 2.20 -10.93
C GLY A 308 -33.87 1.67 -9.66
N ARG A 309 -34.55 0.75 -8.95
CA ARG A 309 -33.91 -0.23 -8.04
C ARG A 309 -32.88 -1.03 -8.84
N SER A 310 -31.65 -0.52 -8.89
CA SER A 310 -30.49 -1.25 -9.37
C SER A 310 -30.17 -2.29 -8.30
N ARG A 311 -30.46 -3.56 -8.58
CA ARG A 311 -29.99 -4.68 -7.75
C ARG A 311 -28.47 -4.53 -7.58
N PRO A 312 -27.91 -4.64 -6.37
CA PRO A 312 -26.47 -4.63 -6.22
C PRO A 312 -25.92 -5.81 -7.00
N HIS A 313 -25.19 -5.52 -8.08
CA HIS A 313 -24.35 -6.52 -8.74
C HIS A 313 -23.43 -7.11 -7.68
N ARG A 314 -23.25 -8.44 -7.71
CA ARG A 314 -22.18 -9.16 -6.99
C ARG A 314 -20.83 -8.50 -7.32
N ARG A 315 -20.46 -7.47 -6.57
CA ARG A 315 -19.14 -6.87 -6.60
C ARG A 315 -18.31 -7.69 -5.62
N ASN A 316 -17.55 -8.63 -6.15
CA ASN A 316 -16.42 -9.19 -5.45
C ASN A 316 -15.56 -8.01 -4.96
N LEU A 317 -15.12 -8.06 -3.70
CA LEU A 317 -14.26 -7.06 -3.04
C LEU A 317 -12.91 -6.91 -3.75
N ALA A 318 -12.93 -6.32 -4.94
CA ALA A 318 -11.76 -5.77 -5.58
C ALA A 318 -11.29 -4.59 -4.72
N ILE A 319 -9.98 -4.54 -4.49
CA ILE A 319 -9.35 -3.44 -3.78
C ILE A 319 -9.39 -2.22 -4.72
N PRO A 320 -9.88 -1.04 -4.31
CA PRO A 320 -9.45 0.19 -4.95
C PRO A 320 -8.02 0.47 -4.46
N ILE A 321 -7.03 0.33 -5.34
CA ILE A 321 -5.77 1.09 -5.25
C ILE A 321 -5.75 1.99 -6.47
N MET A 322 -5.35 3.25 -6.26
CA MET A 322 -5.10 4.30 -7.25
C MET A 322 -5.38 3.91 -8.70
N LYS A 323 -6.42 4.53 -9.27
CA LYS A 323 -6.87 4.49 -10.67
C LYS A 323 -5.78 4.66 -11.76
N ARG A 324 -4.51 4.79 -11.42
CA ARG A 324 -3.48 5.37 -12.27
C ARG A 324 -2.67 4.40 -13.12
N ASP A 325 -3.02 3.11 -13.13
CA ASP A 325 -2.57 2.20 -14.18
C ASP A 325 -3.66 1.87 -15.22
N LEU A 326 -4.87 2.43 -15.08
CA LEU A 326 -6.01 2.05 -15.92
C LEU A 326 -6.72 3.16 -16.72
N GLU A 327 -6.42 4.44 -16.53
CA GLU A 327 -7.07 5.49 -17.33
C GLU A 327 -6.28 5.86 -18.60
N ASP A 328 -6.63 5.17 -19.68
CA ASP A 328 -6.75 5.74 -21.02
C ASP A 328 -7.70 4.81 -21.78
N ASP A 329 -9.00 5.08 -21.67
CA ASP A 329 -10.05 4.32 -22.35
C ASP A 329 -10.90 5.29 -23.18
N ASN A 330 -10.44 5.58 -24.39
CA ASN A 330 -11.25 5.56 -25.62
C ASN A 330 -10.39 6.01 -26.81
N THR A 331 -9.83 5.06 -27.55
CA THR A 331 -9.79 5.08 -29.02
C THR A 331 -9.23 3.74 -29.52
N LEU A 332 -9.80 3.24 -30.62
CA LEU A 332 -9.45 2.02 -31.37
C LEU A 332 -10.16 0.72 -30.95
N ALA A 333 -11.49 0.75 -31.06
CA ALA A 333 -12.16 -0.34 -31.76
C ALA A 333 -11.68 -0.35 -33.23
N GLY A 334 -10.95 -1.40 -33.62
CA GLY A 334 -10.72 -1.74 -35.02
C GLY A 334 -9.25 -1.87 -35.43
N ALA A 335 -8.65 -3.03 -35.17
CA ALA A 335 -7.61 -3.59 -36.05
C ALA A 335 -7.57 -5.11 -35.90
N VAL A 336 -8.00 -5.79 -36.95
CA VAL A 336 -7.94 -7.23 -37.14
C VAL A 336 -6.46 -7.65 -37.28
N GLY A 337 -6.00 -8.54 -36.41
CA GLY A 337 -4.70 -9.20 -36.51
C GLY A 337 -4.32 -9.86 -35.20
N ALA A 338 -4.28 -11.20 -35.15
CA ALA A 338 -3.79 -11.91 -33.98
C ALA A 338 -2.36 -11.42 -33.64
N PRO A 339 -2.09 -11.01 -32.39
CA PRO A 339 -0.78 -10.46 -32.04
C PRO A 339 0.28 -11.54 -32.21
N ARG A 340 1.25 -11.24 -33.09
CA ARG A 340 2.48 -12.01 -33.28
C ARG A 340 3.12 -12.20 -31.90
N ARG A 341 3.33 -13.45 -31.45
CA ARG A 341 3.99 -13.77 -30.17
C ARG A 341 5.35 -13.08 -30.13
N VAL A 342 5.46 -11.93 -29.46
CA VAL A 342 6.75 -11.34 -29.14
C VAL A 342 7.38 -12.24 -28.08
N GLN A 343 8.48 -12.90 -28.43
CA GLN A 343 9.22 -13.70 -27.47
C GLN A 343 9.91 -12.74 -26.49
N GLU A 344 9.27 -12.56 -25.33
CA GLU A 344 9.75 -11.69 -24.25
C GLU A 344 11.07 -12.17 -23.63
N PHE A 345 11.20 -13.49 -23.49
CA PHE A 345 12.36 -14.14 -22.88
C PHE A 345 12.94 -15.19 -23.83
N ARG A 346 14.28 -15.25 -23.90
CA ARG A 346 15.00 -16.12 -24.84
C ARG A 346 14.83 -17.60 -24.51
N ASP A 347 14.89 -17.94 -23.24
CA ASP A 347 14.89 -19.27 -22.65
C ASP A 347 13.67 -19.55 -21.76
N ALA A 348 12.68 -18.65 -21.71
CA ALA A 348 11.37 -18.90 -21.12
C ALA A 348 10.25 -18.67 -22.15
N GLU A 349 9.48 -19.71 -22.47
CA GLU A 349 8.34 -19.60 -23.39
C GLU A 349 7.07 -19.26 -22.60
N LYS A 350 6.40 -18.16 -22.95
CA LYS A 350 5.07 -17.82 -22.44
C LYS A 350 4.01 -18.76 -23.03
N LEU A 351 3.30 -19.48 -22.18
CA LEU A 351 2.28 -20.46 -22.57
C LEU A 351 0.86 -19.90 -22.48
N VAL A 352 0.52 -19.27 -21.35
CA VAL A 352 -0.81 -18.76 -21.03
C VAL A 352 -0.66 -17.45 -20.27
N SER A 353 -1.50 -16.46 -20.58
CA SER A 353 -1.61 -15.19 -19.83
C SER A 353 -3.07 -14.96 -19.46
N GLY A 354 -3.30 -14.54 -18.23
CA GLY A 354 -4.56 -14.08 -17.68
C GLY A 354 -4.44 -12.67 -17.11
N ASN A 355 -5.46 -12.28 -16.35
CA ASN A 355 -5.49 -10.97 -15.70
C ASN A 355 -4.72 -10.98 -14.37
N ALA A 356 -4.51 -12.14 -13.75
CA ALA A 356 -3.78 -12.31 -12.49
C ALA A 356 -2.61 -13.29 -12.58
N THR A 357 -2.56 -14.15 -13.60
CA THR A 357 -1.54 -15.20 -13.73
C THR A 357 -0.92 -15.28 -15.12
N VAL A 358 0.37 -15.64 -15.16
CA VAL A 358 1.11 -15.87 -16.40
C VAL A 358 1.97 -17.12 -16.25
N PHE A 359 1.94 -18.00 -17.24
CA PHE A 359 2.62 -19.29 -17.21
C PHE A 359 3.76 -19.31 -18.22
N TYR A 360 4.98 -19.58 -17.74
CA TYR A 360 6.15 -19.77 -18.58
C TYR A 360 6.74 -21.18 -18.44
N HIS A 361 7.32 -21.70 -19.50
CA HIS A 361 8.09 -22.96 -19.49
C HIS A 361 9.57 -22.66 -19.76
N LEU A 362 10.46 -23.07 -18.85
CA LEU A 362 11.89 -22.87 -19.01
C LEU A 362 12.46 -23.86 -20.03
N LYS A 363 13.18 -23.37 -21.03
CA LYS A 363 13.83 -24.21 -22.06
C LYS A 363 15.04 -24.97 -21.51
N THR A 364 15.81 -24.32 -20.63
CA THR A 364 17.02 -24.92 -20.03
C THR A 364 16.72 -25.88 -18.88
N GLN A 365 15.51 -25.82 -18.32
CA GLN A 365 15.05 -26.67 -17.21
C GLN A 365 13.63 -27.17 -17.55
N PRO A 366 13.51 -28.08 -18.54
CA PRO A 366 12.23 -28.43 -19.15
C PRO A 366 11.27 -29.20 -18.23
N ASP A 367 11.74 -29.68 -17.07
CA ASP A 367 10.90 -30.27 -16.03
C ASP A 367 10.21 -29.21 -15.15
N THR A 368 10.51 -27.92 -15.34
CA THR A 368 10.07 -26.83 -14.47
C THR A 368 9.21 -25.79 -15.21
N GLY A 369 8.04 -25.51 -14.67
CA GLY A 369 7.16 -24.41 -15.08
C GLY A 369 7.21 -23.24 -14.10
N ILE A 370 7.04 -22.03 -14.60
CA ILE A 370 6.95 -20.80 -13.79
C ILE A 370 5.52 -20.27 -13.83
N MET A 371 4.85 -20.25 -12.69
CA MET A 371 3.54 -19.63 -12.52
C MET A 371 3.75 -18.26 -11.86
N VAL A 372 3.74 -17.21 -12.66
CA VAL A 372 3.72 -15.83 -12.16
C VAL A 372 2.31 -15.52 -11.70
N VAL A 373 2.17 -15.06 -10.46
CA VAL A 373 0.93 -14.54 -9.91
C VAL A 373 1.22 -13.12 -9.47
N HIS A 374 1.07 -12.18 -10.40
CA HIS A 374 1.40 -10.76 -10.18
C HIS A 374 0.33 -9.98 -9.40
N THR A 375 -0.90 -10.50 -9.31
CA THR A 375 -1.98 -9.93 -8.49
C THR A 375 -3.00 -11.01 -8.16
N PHE A 376 -3.76 -10.85 -7.08
CA PHE A 376 -5.00 -11.59 -6.83
C PHE A 376 -6.25 -10.75 -7.15
N ASP A 377 -6.07 -9.54 -7.66
CA ASP A 377 -7.15 -8.63 -8.03
C ASP A 377 -7.66 -8.94 -9.44
N ALA A 378 -8.25 -10.12 -9.58
CA ALA A 378 -8.89 -10.57 -10.81
C ALA A 378 -10.19 -11.30 -10.47
N GLN A 379 -11.12 -11.31 -11.43
CA GLN A 379 -12.39 -12.00 -11.28
C GLN A 379 -12.20 -13.51 -11.03
N ASP A 380 -13.16 -14.15 -10.37
CA ASP A 380 -13.10 -15.60 -10.07
C ASP A 380 -12.98 -16.48 -11.34
N THR A 381 -13.29 -15.94 -12.51
CA THR A 381 -13.07 -16.61 -13.81
C THR A 381 -11.59 -16.91 -14.09
N GLU A 382 -10.66 -16.22 -13.41
CA GLU A 382 -9.21 -16.46 -13.50
C GLU A 382 -8.85 -17.91 -13.12
N VAL A 383 -9.63 -18.57 -12.26
CA VAL A 383 -9.45 -20.00 -11.92
C VAL A 383 -9.42 -20.88 -13.18
N ASN A 384 -10.18 -20.54 -14.22
CA ASN A 384 -10.15 -21.26 -15.49
C ASN A 384 -8.85 -21.01 -16.28
N THR A 385 -8.29 -19.80 -16.20
CA THR A 385 -6.99 -19.47 -16.80
C THR A 385 -5.86 -20.23 -16.11
N VAL A 386 -5.90 -20.29 -14.78
CA VAL A 386 -4.97 -21.12 -13.99
C VAL A 386 -5.05 -22.58 -14.41
N LEU A 387 -6.27 -23.13 -14.56
CA LEU A 387 -6.45 -24.52 -14.98
C LEU A 387 -5.87 -24.76 -16.38
N LYS A 388 -6.03 -23.82 -17.32
CA LYS A 388 -5.42 -23.89 -18.66
C LYS A 388 -3.90 -23.90 -18.57
N GLY A 389 -3.31 -23.01 -17.75
CA GLY A 389 -1.86 -22.93 -17.52
C GLY A 389 -1.28 -24.22 -16.93
N LEU A 390 -1.90 -24.74 -15.87
CA LEU A 390 -1.54 -26.02 -15.25
C LEU A 390 -1.68 -27.20 -16.23
N THR A 391 -2.72 -27.20 -17.06
CA THR A 391 -2.88 -28.22 -18.11
C THR A 391 -1.75 -28.14 -19.13
N ALA A 392 -1.36 -26.92 -19.55
CA ALA A 392 -0.26 -26.72 -20.49
C ALA A 392 1.08 -27.21 -19.93
N PHE A 393 1.35 -26.97 -18.64
CA PHE A 393 2.50 -27.57 -17.94
C PHE A 393 2.47 -29.09 -17.97
N ASN A 394 1.33 -29.71 -17.66
CA ASN A 394 1.19 -31.16 -17.68
C ASN A 394 1.41 -31.74 -19.08
N THR A 395 0.87 -31.11 -20.14
CA THR A 395 1.12 -31.49 -21.53
C THR A 395 2.60 -31.39 -21.92
N ARG A 396 3.34 -30.44 -21.34
CA ARG A 396 4.79 -30.26 -21.52
C ARG A 396 5.65 -31.15 -20.61
N LYS A 397 5.04 -32.06 -19.85
CA LYS A 397 5.71 -32.96 -18.89
C LYS A 397 6.48 -32.22 -17.79
N VAL A 398 6.03 -31.01 -17.44
CA VAL A 398 6.53 -30.30 -16.25
C VAL A 398 6.18 -31.13 -15.02
N THR A 399 7.12 -31.23 -14.08
CA THR A 399 6.93 -31.91 -12.79
C THR A 399 7.12 -30.97 -11.61
N LYS A 400 7.79 -29.83 -11.81
CA LYS A 400 8.06 -28.82 -10.78
C LYS A 400 7.46 -27.47 -11.14
N ILE A 401 6.96 -26.75 -10.14
CA ILE A 401 6.44 -25.39 -10.33
C ILE A 401 7.17 -24.42 -9.40
N LEU A 402 7.74 -23.36 -9.97
CA LEU A 402 8.09 -22.16 -9.22
C LEU A 402 6.93 -21.15 -9.33
N VAL A 403 6.37 -20.76 -8.20
CA VAL A 403 5.36 -19.70 -8.12
C VAL A 403 6.06 -18.38 -7.82
N ASP A 404 5.96 -17.41 -8.73
CA ASP A 404 6.54 -16.07 -8.57
C ASP A 404 5.47 -15.10 -8.07
N PHE A 405 5.67 -14.60 -6.84
CA PHE A 405 4.82 -13.66 -6.13
C PHE A 405 5.42 -12.26 -5.97
N GLN A 406 6.56 -11.98 -6.62
CA GLN A 406 7.24 -10.71 -6.42
C GLN A 406 6.35 -9.53 -6.87
N GLY A 407 6.19 -8.54 -5.99
CA GLY A 407 5.38 -7.36 -6.25
C GLY A 407 3.86 -7.56 -6.16
N ASN A 408 3.35 -8.75 -5.82
CA ASN A 408 1.91 -8.99 -5.72
C ASN A 408 1.30 -8.43 -4.43
N GLY A 409 0.61 -7.29 -4.51
CA GLY A 409 -0.01 -6.64 -3.34
C GLY A 409 -1.25 -7.35 -2.75
N GLY A 410 -1.78 -8.38 -3.40
CA GLY A 410 -2.98 -9.11 -2.99
C GLY A 410 -4.17 -8.90 -3.93
N GLY A 411 -5.39 -8.95 -3.38
CA GLY A 411 -6.65 -8.90 -4.14
C GLY A 411 -7.73 -9.80 -3.52
N LEU A 412 -8.48 -10.53 -4.35
CA LEU A 412 -9.57 -11.37 -3.87
C LEU A 412 -9.08 -12.53 -2.99
N ILE A 413 -9.56 -12.58 -1.75
CA ILE A 413 -9.27 -13.68 -0.82
C ILE A 413 -9.80 -15.02 -1.35
N SER A 414 -10.95 -15.02 -2.05
CA SER A 414 -11.51 -16.21 -2.70
C SER A 414 -10.56 -16.80 -3.74
N LEU A 415 -9.93 -15.95 -4.56
CA LEU A 415 -8.97 -16.40 -5.58
C LEU A 415 -7.72 -16.99 -4.95
N SER A 416 -7.25 -16.41 -3.83
CA SER A 416 -6.16 -16.99 -3.03
C SER A 416 -6.51 -18.37 -2.49
N SER A 417 -7.68 -18.52 -1.86
CA SER A 417 -8.16 -19.81 -1.36
C SER A 417 -8.31 -20.84 -2.50
N ASN A 418 -8.84 -20.42 -3.65
CA ASN A 418 -8.97 -21.25 -4.84
C ASN A 418 -7.61 -21.71 -5.36
N LEU A 419 -6.64 -20.80 -5.51
CA LEU A 419 -5.31 -21.14 -6.01
C LEU A 419 -4.58 -22.10 -5.06
N VAL A 420 -4.74 -21.91 -3.73
CA VAL A 420 -4.20 -22.85 -2.74
C VAL A 420 -4.75 -24.25 -2.98
N GLN A 421 -6.07 -24.37 -3.13
CA GLN A 421 -6.76 -25.64 -3.40
C GLN A 421 -6.41 -26.25 -4.76
N MET A 422 -6.03 -25.44 -5.75
CA MET A 422 -5.62 -25.94 -7.08
C MET A 422 -4.28 -26.67 -7.07
N LEU A 423 -3.39 -26.36 -6.12
CA LEU A 423 -2.11 -27.04 -5.95
C LEU A 423 -2.16 -28.06 -4.80
N PHE A 424 -2.95 -27.80 -3.76
CA PHE A 424 -3.14 -28.68 -2.61
C PHE A 424 -4.65 -28.82 -2.31
N PRO A 425 -5.36 -29.73 -2.99
CA PRO A 425 -6.78 -29.94 -2.78
C PRO A 425 -7.12 -30.25 -1.33
N ASN A 426 -8.06 -29.49 -0.77
CA ASN A 426 -8.53 -29.64 0.59
C ASN A 426 -9.27 -30.96 0.80
N LYS A 427 -9.24 -31.48 2.03
CA LYS A 427 -10.08 -32.61 2.47
C LYS A 427 -11.45 -32.12 2.93
N GLN A 428 -11.53 -30.89 3.44
CA GLN A 428 -12.75 -30.21 3.89
C GLN A 428 -12.79 -28.76 3.40
N PRO A 429 -13.98 -28.16 3.16
CA PRO A 429 -14.09 -26.77 2.68
C PRO A 429 -13.30 -25.74 3.51
N ARG A 430 -13.19 -25.95 4.83
CA ARG A 430 -12.47 -25.07 5.77
C ARG A 430 -10.94 -25.13 5.63
N ASP A 431 -10.35 -26.16 5.04
CA ASP A 431 -8.88 -26.36 5.14
C ASP A 431 -8.04 -25.22 4.52
N ALA A 432 -8.64 -24.38 3.67
CA ALA A 432 -8.05 -23.16 3.10
C ALA A 432 -8.73 -21.86 3.58
N SER A 433 -9.31 -21.88 4.80
CA SER A 433 -9.91 -20.72 5.47
C SER A 433 -9.09 -20.33 6.72
N TYR A 434 -9.03 -19.04 7.02
CA TYR A 434 -8.26 -18.52 8.14
C TYR A 434 -9.10 -18.44 9.40
N GLU A 435 -8.54 -18.90 10.52
CA GLU A 435 -9.09 -18.50 11.81
C GLU A 435 -8.94 -16.99 11.96
N ALA A 436 -10.01 -16.36 12.38
CA ALA A 436 -10.10 -14.92 12.49
C ALA A 436 -11.02 -14.47 13.61
N ASP A 437 -10.87 -13.23 14.05
CA ASP A 437 -11.89 -12.55 14.84
C ASP A 437 -12.05 -11.10 14.39
N LEU A 438 -13.19 -10.51 14.78
CA LEU A 438 -13.62 -9.19 14.37
C LEU A 438 -13.89 -8.34 15.59
N ARG A 439 -13.62 -7.03 15.50
CA ARG A 439 -14.04 -6.09 16.53
C ARG A 439 -15.55 -5.89 16.48
N VAL A 440 -16.22 -6.01 17.64
CA VAL A 440 -17.70 -5.93 17.71
C VAL A 440 -18.11 -4.77 18.61
N THR A 441 -18.52 -3.66 17.99
CA THR A 441 -19.10 -2.49 18.69
C THR A 441 -20.62 -2.53 18.66
N LYS A 442 -21.29 -1.70 19.47
CA LYS A 442 -22.75 -1.58 19.46
C LYS A 442 -23.32 -1.23 18.07
N SER A 443 -22.59 -0.42 17.30
CA SER A 443 -23.01 -0.06 15.94
C SER A 443 -22.90 -1.26 14.99
N VAL A 444 -21.79 -2.03 15.07
CA VAL A 444 -21.64 -3.31 14.35
C VAL A 444 -22.77 -4.28 14.71
N GLN A 445 -23.12 -4.41 16.00
CA GLN A 445 -24.23 -5.27 16.44
C GLN A 445 -25.57 -4.83 15.85
N ARG A 446 -25.83 -3.53 15.78
CA ARG A 446 -27.05 -2.96 15.18
C ARG A 446 -27.10 -3.27 13.68
N ALA A 447 -26.01 -3.03 12.95
CA ALA A 447 -25.92 -3.34 11.54
C ALA A 447 -26.13 -4.84 11.29
N ALA A 448 -25.47 -5.70 12.06
CA ALA A 448 -25.61 -7.15 11.96
C ALA A 448 -27.05 -7.63 12.24
N ALA A 449 -27.72 -7.07 13.24
CA ALA A 449 -29.08 -7.47 13.60
C ALA A 449 -30.11 -7.18 12.50
N VAL A 450 -29.87 -6.16 11.67
CA VAL A 450 -30.68 -5.84 10.49
C VAL A 450 -30.22 -6.66 9.29
N GLY A 451 -28.91 -6.65 8.99
CA GLY A 451 -28.34 -7.32 7.82
C GLY A 451 -28.42 -8.85 7.83
N PHE A 452 -28.61 -9.48 8.99
CA PHE A 452 -28.87 -10.91 9.04
C PHE A 452 -30.29 -11.28 8.56
N LYS A 453 -31.22 -10.32 8.53
CA LYS A 453 -32.63 -10.55 8.13
C LYS A 453 -32.88 -10.26 6.65
N THR A 454 -31.91 -9.73 5.94
CA THR A 454 -32.08 -9.37 4.53
C THR A 454 -31.89 -10.61 3.65
N ASP A 455 -32.76 -10.77 2.65
CA ASP A 455 -32.74 -11.89 1.68
C ASP A 455 -31.60 -11.76 0.66
N ASP A 456 -30.75 -10.74 0.78
CA ASP A 456 -29.57 -10.62 -0.02
C ASP A 456 -28.59 -11.71 0.41
N GLY A 457 -28.59 -12.82 -0.34
CA GLY A 457 -27.45 -13.74 -0.46
C GLY A 457 -26.21 -13.06 -1.05
N GLY A 458 -25.96 -11.80 -0.68
CA GLY A 458 -24.91 -10.90 -1.09
C GLY A 458 -24.10 -10.47 0.12
N TYR A 459 -22.79 -10.43 -0.07
CA TYR A 459 -21.78 -10.22 0.95
C TYR A 459 -21.99 -8.87 1.69
N GLN A 460 -22.53 -8.93 2.90
CA GLN A 460 -22.51 -7.87 3.91
C GLN A 460 -21.52 -8.28 5.00
N ILE A 461 -20.51 -7.45 5.29
CA ILE A 461 -19.45 -7.82 6.26
C ILE A 461 -19.98 -8.11 7.66
N TYR A 462 -21.16 -7.56 8.00
CA TYR A 462 -21.84 -7.78 9.28
C TYR A 462 -22.93 -8.85 9.22
N ASN A 463 -22.96 -9.69 8.18
CA ASN A 463 -23.87 -10.83 8.11
C ASN A 463 -23.14 -12.12 8.51
N ALA A 464 -23.56 -12.73 9.61
CA ALA A 464 -22.94 -13.93 10.17
C ALA A 464 -22.92 -15.12 9.20
N ASN A 465 -23.88 -15.23 8.26
CA ASN A 465 -23.93 -16.32 7.28
C ASN A 465 -22.72 -16.32 6.30
N GLY A 466 -21.99 -15.20 6.22
CA GLY A 466 -20.72 -15.12 5.47
C GLY A 466 -19.53 -15.78 6.18
N TYR A 467 -19.73 -16.40 7.35
CA TYR A 467 -18.67 -16.93 8.19
C TYR A 467 -18.99 -18.32 8.72
N TYR A 468 -17.94 -19.11 8.97
CA TYR A 468 -18.03 -20.40 9.64
C TYR A 468 -18.21 -20.26 11.16
N ASP A 469 -19.17 -21.00 11.71
CA ASP A 469 -19.26 -21.27 13.14
C ASP A 469 -18.23 -22.33 13.52
N LEU A 470 -17.17 -21.92 14.21
CA LEU A 470 -16.09 -22.80 14.66
C LEU A 470 -16.35 -23.39 16.05
N GLN A 471 -17.44 -22.98 16.69
CA GLN A 471 -17.83 -23.35 18.05
C GLN A 471 -18.90 -24.43 18.03
N ALA A 472 -19.62 -24.59 16.92
CA ALA A 472 -20.56 -25.67 16.70
C ALA A 472 -19.90 -27.06 16.79
N ALA A 473 -20.62 -28.03 17.37
CA ALA A 473 -20.17 -29.42 17.39
C ALA A 473 -20.22 -30.04 15.98
N GLY A 474 -19.13 -30.67 15.56
CA GLY A 474 -19.01 -31.34 14.26
C GLY A 474 -18.20 -30.54 13.23
N PRO A 475 -18.33 -30.85 11.93
CA PRO A 475 -17.64 -30.10 10.88
C PRO A 475 -18.10 -28.64 10.84
N ALA A 476 -17.17 -27.71 10.62
CA ALA A 476 -17.49 -26.29 10.51
C ALA A 476 -18.53 -26.03 9.40
N ARG A 477 -19.53 -25.20 9.72
CA ARG A 477 -20.62 -24.80 8.81
C ARG A 477 -20.84 -23.30 8.91
N PRO A 478 -21.41 -22.64 7.88
CA PRO A 478 -21.79 -21.25 7.99
C PRO A 478 -22.73 -21.00 9.17
N TYR A 479 -22.64 -19.84 9.82
CA TYR A 479 -23.60 -19.49 10.87
C TYR A 479 -25.02 -19.43 10.29
N ASN A 480 -25.95 -20.14 10.93
CA ASN A 480 -27.38 -20.09 10.63
C ASN A 480 -28.15 -19.11 11.55
N ASN A 481 -27.42 -18.34 12.35
CA ASN A 481 -27.93 -17.37 13.31
C ASN A 481 -26.93 -16.21 13.43
N ASN A 482 -27.28 -15.15 14.16
CA ASN A 482 -26.42 -13.97 14.26
C ASN A 482 -25.47 -13.98 15.48
N ASN A 483 -25.20 -15.14 16.09
CA ASN A 483 -24.42 -15.22 17.34
C ASN A 483 -23.00 -14.65 17.23
N LEU A 484 -22.39 -14.70 16.04
CA LEU A 484 -21.07 -14.10 15.79
C LEU A 484 -21.02 -12.63 16.25
N PHE A 485 -22.11 -11.89 16.06
CA PHE A 485 -22.21 -10.47 16.43
C PHE A 485 -23.06 -10.23 17.69
N THR A 486 -24.07 -11.06 17.98
CA THR A 486 -24.95 -10.84 19.16
C THR A 486 -24.35 -11.34 20.47
N LYS A 487 -23.34 -12.21 20.42
CA LYS A 487 -22.64 -12.75 21.61
C LYS A 487 -21.12 -12.46 21.55
N PRO A 488 -20.69 -11.19 21.51
CA PRO A 488 -19.28 -10.89 21.54
C PRO A 488 -18.67 -11.24 22.89
N ILE A 489 -17.37 -11.50 22.88
CA ILE A 489 -16.56 -11.82 24.06
C ILE A 489 -15.57 -10.71 24.37
N ASN A 490 -15.17 -10.61 25.63
CA ASN A 490 -14.09 -9.72 26.04
C ASN A 490 -12.74 -10.36 25.72
N ILE A 491 -11.96 -9.72 24.85
CA ILE A 491 -10.57 -10.09 24.60
C ILE A 491 -9.68 -8.95 25.10
N THR A 492 -8.64 -9.32 25.84
CA THR A 492 -7.61 -8.38 26.29
C THR A 492 -6.36 -8.54 25.44
N ARG A 493 -5.98 -7.48 24.70
CA ARG A 493 -4.75 -7.41 23.91
C ARG A 493 -3.91 -6.24 24.39
N ASN A 494 -2.65 -6.51 24.74
CA ASN A 494 -1.70 -5.47 25.17
C ASN A 494 -2.26 -4.53 26.26
N GLY A 495 -2.97 -5.11 27.24
CA GLY A 495 -3.59 -4.37 28.36
C GLY A 495 -4.89 -3.64 28.04
N ARG A 496 -5.43 -3.77 26.82
CA ARG A 496 -6.74 -3.21 26.44
C ARG A 496 -7.78 -4.31 26.28
N THR A 497 -8.84 -4.23 27.08
CA THR A 497 -10.00 -5.11 26.97
C THR A 497 -11.08 -4.45 26.12
N THR A 498 -11.56 -5.16 25.11
CA THR A 498 -12.65 -4.71 24.24
C THR A 498 -13.44 -5.92 23.73
N LEU A 499 -14.54 -5.65 23.03
CA LEU A 499 -15.43 -6.68 22.51
C LEU A 499 -14.99 -7.13 21.13
N TYR A 500 -14.82 -8.43 20.99
CA TYR A 500 -14.55 -9.11 19.72
C TYR A 500 -15.55 -10.25 19.52
N SER A 501 -15.63 -10.77 18.30
CA SER A 501 -16.31 -12.04 18.05
C SER A 501 -15.51 -13.20 18.67
N GLU A 502 -16.17 -14.35 18.87
CA GLU A 502 -15.47 -15.63 18.97
C GLU A 502 -14.66 -15.90 17.69
N LYS A 503 -13.72 -16.86 17.75
CA LYS A 503 -12.95 -17.27 16.58
C LYS A 503 -13.88 -17.80 15.49
N THR A 504 -13.74 -17.27 14.29
CA THR A 504 -14.52 -17.63 13.11
C THR A 504 -13.59 -17.82 11.90
N ALA A 505 -14.14 -18.02 10.72
CA ALA A 505 -13.42 -17.99 9.46
C ALA A 505 -14.35 -17.52 8.34
N MET A 506 -13.82 -16.80 7.35
CA MET A 506 -14.63 -16.43 6.17
C MET A 506 -15.10 -17.68 5.42
N TYR A 507 -16.37 -17.68 5.00
CA TYR A 507 -16.94 -18.73 4.18
C TYR A 507 -16.68 -18.47 2.70
N PHE A 508 -16.11 -19.45 2.00
CA PHE A 508 -15.94 -19.44 0.55
C PHE A 508 -16.55 -20.69 -0.07
N ASP A 509 -17.11 -20.55 -1.26
CA ASP A 509 -17.57 -21.70 -2.04
C ASP A 509 -16.39 -22.60 -2.41
N PRO A 510 -16.52 -23.93 -2.26
CA PRO A 510 -15.46 -24.86 -2.64
C PRO A 510 -15.28 -24.91 -4.17
N LEU A 511 -14.07 -25.25 -4.61
CA LEU A 511 -13.80 -25.51 -6.03
C LEU A 511 -14.74 -26.58 -6.59
N SER A 512 -15.18 -26.40 -7.83
CA SER A 512 -16.04 -27.38 -8.50
C SER A 512 -15.35 -28.76 -8.62
N LYS A 513 -16.13 -29.84 -8.48
CA LYS A 513 -15.64 -31.22 -8.67
C LYS A 513 -14.91 -31.42 -10.00
N LYS A 514 -15.33 -30.71 -11.06
CA LYS A 514 -14.68 -30.75 -12.37
C LYS A 514 -13.23 -30.27 -12.32
N ILE A 515 -12.98 -29.16 -11.62
CA ILE A 515 -11.63 -28.60 -11.45
C ILE A 515 -10.79 -29.55 -10.60
N LEU A 516 -11.33 -29.99 -9.44
CA LEU A 516 -10.64 -30.91 -8.54
C LEU A 516 -10.22 -32.21 -9.24
N ASN A 517 -11.09 -32.81 -10.04
CA ASN A 517 -10.79 -34.02 -10.81
C ASN A 517 -9.74 -33.81 -11.91
N ALA A 518 -9.64 -32.60 -12.47
CA ALA A 518 -8.65 -32.28 -13.48
C ALA A 518 -7.26 -32.13 -12.85
N ILE A 519 -7.15 -31.34 -11.78
CA ILE A 519 -5.88 -31.05 -11.10
C ILE A 519 -5.30 -32.27 -10.37
N ALA A 520 -6.14 -33.19 -9.89
CA ALA A 520 -5.71 -34.40 -9.18
C ALA A 520 -4.79 -35.32 -10.01
N LYS A 521 -4.74 -35.12 -11.33
CA LYS A 521 -3.92 -35.90 -12.26
C LYS A 521 -2.52 -35.30 -12.50
N PHE A 522 -2.27 -34.09 -12.02
CA PHE A 522 -1.02 -33.39 -12.28
C PHE A 522 0.08 -33.81 -11.29
N PRO A 523 1.35 -33.93 -11.75
CA PRO A 523 2.44 -34.51 -10.94
C PRO A 523 2.86 -33.70 -9.72
N TRP A 524 2.50 -32.42 -9.64
CA TRP A 524 2.81 -31.54 -8.50
C TRP A 524 1.66 -31.44 -7.48
N THR A 525 0.45 -31.91 -7.81
CA THR A 525 -0.73 -31.71 -6.97
C THR A 525 -0.60 -32.49 -5.66
N GLY A 526 -0.60 -31.79 -4.53
CA GLY A 526 -0.37 -32.39 -3.21
C GLY A 526 1.10 -32.69 -2.87
N HIS A 527 2.04 -32.36 -3.76
CA HIS A 527 3.46 -32.67 -3.62
C HIS A 527 4.28 -31.41 -3.34
N HIS A 528 4.42 -31.06 -2.06
CA HIS A 528 5.10 -29.84 -1.63
C HIS A 528 6.58 -29.79 -2.04
N GLU A 529 7.21 -30.94 -2.21
CA GLU A 529 8.56 -31.10 -2.74
C GLU A 529 8.71 -30.61 -4.19
N ASN A 530 7.63 -30.60 -4.97
CA ASN A 530 7.58 -30.19 -6.37
C ASN A 530 7.18 -28.72 -6.57
N ILE A 531 6.83 -28.01 -5.49
CA ILE A 531 6.38 -26.60 -5.55
C ILE A 531 7.32 -25.72 -4.73
N ARG A 532 7.63 -24.53 -5.25
CA ARG A 532 8.44 -23.51 -4.56
C ARG A 532 7.82 -22.14 -4.76
N ILE A 533 8.05 -21.24 -3.81
CA ILE A 533 7.63 -19.83 -3.89
C ILE A 533 8.87 -18.97 -4.07
N LEU A 534 8.82 -18.03 -5.00
CA LEU A 534 9.73 -16.91 -5.15
C LEU A 534 8.99 -15.63 -4.76
N THR A 535 9.61 -14.80 -3.93
CA THR A 535 9.03 -13.54 -3.44
C THR A 535 10.13 -12.52 -3.16
N ASP A 536 9.81 -11.24 -3.25
CA ASP A 536 10.68 -10.12 -2.86
C ASP A 536 10.22 -9.49 -1.54
N GLY A 537 9.33 -10.21 -0.84
CA GLY A 537 8.70 -9.77 0.40
C GLY A 537 7.52 -8.82 0.20
N ARG A 538 7.27 -8.27 -1.00
CA ARG A 538 6.13 -7.37 -1.27
C ARG A 538 4.78 -8.07 -1.38
N CYS A 539 4.79 -9.41 -1.43
CA CYS A 539 3.58 -10.23 -1.43
C CYS A 539 2.66 -9.82 -0.27
N GLY A 540 1.47 -9.28 -0.54
CA GLY A 540 0.59 -8.69 0.47
C GLY A 540 -0.81 -9.30 0.48
N SER A 541 -1.57 -9.11 1.57
CA SER A 541 -2.97 -9.51 1.71
C SER A 541 -3.22 -10.95 1.21
N ALA A 542 -4.12 -11.15 0.24
CA ALA A 542 -4.43 -12.45 -0.38
C ALA A 542 -3.18 -13.22 -0.89
N CYS A 543 -2.11 -12.54 -1.31
CA CYS A 543 -0.84 -13.17 -1.64
C CYS A 543 -0.12 -13.69 -0.39
N GLY A 544 -0.04 -12.86 0.66
CA GLY A 544 0.54 -13.26 1.95
C GLY A 544 -0.20 -14.44 2.56
N MET A 545 -1.53 -14.46 2.42
CA MET A 545 -2.38 -15.62 2.73
C MET A 545 -1.95 -16.87 1.93
N ALA A 546 -1.94 -16.82 0.60
CA ALA A 546 -1.53 -17.98 -0.20
C ALA A 546 -0.14 -18.51 0.20
N SER A 547 0.80 -17.58 0.42
CA SER A 547 2.15 -17.89 0.89
C SER A 547 2.12 -18.62 2.23
N TYR A 548 1.43 -18.07 3.23
CA TYR A 548 1.28 -18.68 4.55
C TYR A 548 0.69 -20.10 4.47
N PHE A 549 -0.39 -20.32 3.71
CA PHE A 549 -0.98 -21.66 3.60
C PHE A 549 0.00 -22.66 3.01
N TRP A 550 0.63 -22.31 1.89
CA TRP A 550 1.56 -23.22 1.23
C TRP A 550 2.77 -23.55 2.10
N THR A 551 3.35 -22.56 2.78
CA THR A 551 4.54 -22.80 3.60
C THR A 551 4.20 -23.50 4.92
N THR A 552 3.21 -22.98 5.65
CA THR A 552 2.95 -23.39 7.04
C THR A 552 2.04 -24.62 7.09
N THR A 553 1.04 -24.71 6.22
CA THR A 553 0.10 -25.84 6.21
C THR A 553 0.60 -27.00 5.35
N HIS A 554 1.24 -26.70 4.21
CA HIS A 554 1.64 -27.73 3.24
C HIS A 554 3.15 -27.97 3.15
N GLY A 555 3.99 -27.19 3.83
CA GLY A 555 5.44 -27.42 3.87
C GLY A 555 6.19 -27.02 2.59
N VAL A 556 5.59 -26.22 1.71
CA VAL A 556 6.25 -25.62 0.55
C VAL A 556 7.40 -24.73 1.02
N LYS A 557 8.54 -24.75 0.33
CA LYS A 557 9.67 -23.87 0.66
C LYS A 557 9.56 -22.54 -0.11
N ALA A 558 9.68 -21.43 0.60
CA ALA A 558 9.78 -20.09 0.03
C ALA A 558 11.25 -19.62 -0.06
N TYR A 559 11.52 -18.87 -1.13
CA TYR A 559 12.79 -18.22 -1.45
C TYR A 559 12.53 -16.73 -1.57
N SER A 560 13.04 -15.95 -0.63
CA SER A 560 12.99 -14.49 -0.73
C SER A 560 14.21 -13.96 -1.49
N ILE A 561 14.08 -12.79 -2.13
CA ILE A 561 15.19 -12.14 -2.83
C ILE A 561 15.26 -10.64 -2.55
N GLY A 562 16.47 -10.13 -2.36
CA GLY A 562 16.72 -8.72 -2.06
C GLY A 562 16.94 -8.45 -0.58
N GLY A 563 16.52 -7.27 -0.09
CA GLY A 563 16.82 -6.81 1.26
C GLY A 563 18.29 -6.46 1.48
N THR A 564 18.70 -6.27 2.74
CA THR A 564 20.10 -6.07 3.12
C THR A 564 20.86 -7.38 3.20
N LYS A 565 22.02 -7.47 2.54
CA LYS A 565 22.87 -8.68 2.51
C LYS A 565 23.13 -9.22 3.92
N GLY A 566 22.92 -10.52 4.08
CA GLY A 566 23.15 -11.25 5.34
C GLY A 566 22.03 -11.11 6.38
N GLU A 567 21.01 -10.29 6.14
CA GLU A 567 19.84 -10.17 7.00
C GLU A 567 18.65 -11.02 6.48
N ASP A 568 17.75 -11.35 7.42
CA ASP A 568 16.46 -11.99 7.12
C ASP A 568 15.56 -11.08 6.28
N LEU A 569 14.76 -11.68 5.41
CA LEU A 569 13.78 -10.99 4.57
C LEU A 569 12.48 -11.79 4.57
N SER A 570 11.39 -11.18 5.02
CA SER A 570 10.06 -11.80 5.06
C SER A 570 9.58 -12.24 3.68
N MET A 571 8.86 -13.36 3.63
CA MET A 571 8.32 -13.91 2.39
C MET A 571 7.04 -13.20 1.91
N PHE A 572 6.38 -12.47 2.80
CA PHE A 572 5.26 -11.59 2.50
C PHE A 572 5.29 -10.36 3.42
N SER A 573 4.60 -9.30 3.04
CA SER A 573 4.62 -7.99 3.70
C SER A 573 3.64 -7.90 4.85
N PHE A 574 2.42 -8.39 4.60
CA PHE A 574 1.28 -8.48 5.50
C PHE A 574 0.35 -9.55 4.92
N ALA A 575 -0.25 -10.39 5.76
CA ALA A 575 -1.23 -11.40 5.32
C ALA A 575 -2.62 -11.14 5.88
N GLY A 576 -2.73 -10.34 6.94
CA GLY A 576 -3.95 -10.13 7.69
C GLY A 576 -4.91 -9.16 7.01
N ALA A 577 -6.20 -9.29 7.33
CA ALA A 577 -7.28 -8.38 7.03
C ALA A 577 -7.77 -8.27 5.58
N SER A 578 -9.09 -8.35 5.46
CA SER A 578 -9.78 -7.71 4.35
C SER A 578 -9.79 -6.21 4.62
N VAL A 579 -9.68 -5.43 3.55
CA VAL A 579 -9.74 -3.98 3.59
C VAL A 579 -11.18 -3.51 3.42
N ILE A 580 -11.55 -2.47 4.15
CA ILE A 580 -12.76 -1.71 3.92
C ILE A 580 -12.43 -0.22 4.02
N THR A 581 -13.21 0.62 3.33
CA THR A 581 -13.08 2.07 3.39
C THR A 581 -14.10 2.70 4.34
N LEU A 582 -13.88 3.95 4.74
CA LEU A 582 -14.91 4.77 5.37
C LEU A 582 -16.19 4.82 4.52
N LYS A 583 -16.05 4.96 3.19
CA LYS A 583 -17.18 4.98 2.25
C LYS A 583 -17.99 3.68 2.32
N ASP A 584 -17.33 2.53 2.33
CA ASP A 584 -18.00 1.24 2.40
C ASP A 584 -18.80 1.10 3.72
N VAL A 585 -18.30 1.66 4.84
CA VAL A 585 -19.08 1.71 6.09
C VAL A 585 -20.35 2.53 5.88
N HIS A 586 -20.28 3.71 5.26
CA HIS A 586 -21.48 4.50 4.95
C HIS A 586 -22.44 3.74 4.04
N ASP A 587 -21.93 3.15 2.95
CA ASP A 587 -22.71 2.37 1.99
C ASP A 587 -23.41 1.17 2.67
N THR A 588 -22.72 0.45 3.56
CA THR A 588 -23.29 -0.65 4.34
C THR A 588 -24.44 -0.16 5.22
N TYR A 589 -24.26 0.91 5.99
CA TYR A 589 -25.32 1.40 6.88
C TYR A 589 -26.51 1.95 6.07
N ASN A 590 -26.24 2.71 5.01
CA ASN A 590 -27.27 3.23 4.12
C ASN A 590 -28.07 2.10 3.45
N GLY A 591 -27.40 1.06 2.95
CA GLY A 591 -28.04 -0.11 2.34
C GLY A 591 -28.92 -0.90 3.33
N LEU A 592 -28.65 -0.80 4.63
CA LEU A 592 -29.45 -1.37 5.71
C LEU A 592 -30.53 -0.42 6.24
N ASN A 593 -30.74 0.75 5.62
CA ASN A 593 -31.60 1.82 6.12
C ASN A 593 -31.25 2.25 7.56
N LEU A 594 -29.95 2.31 7.86
CA LEU A 594 -29.39 2.75 9.13
C LEU A 594 -28.56 4.02 8.93
N THR A 595 -28.54 4.89 9.94
CA THR A 595 -27.60 6.01 9.98
C THR A 595 -26.20 5.49 10.28
N SER A 596 -25.22 5.88 9.46
CA SER A 596 -23.81 5.62 9.77
C SER A 596 -23.41 6.26 11.10
N PRO A 597 -22.66 5.56 11.96
CA PRO A 597 -22.14 6.11 13.21
C PRO A 597 -20.87 6.95 13.02
N LEU A 598 -20.35 7.01 11.79
CA LEU A 598 -19.23 7.86 11.39
C LEU A 598 -19.79 9.03 10.59
N GLU A 599 -19.24 10.23 10.78
CA GLU A 599 -19.63 11.40 9.99
C GLU A 599 -18.95 11.36 8.63
N ASP A 600 -19.65 11.84 7.60
CA ASP A 600 -19.05 12.04 6.28
C ASP A 600 -17.97 13.11 6.32
N LEU A 601 -16.84 12.81 5.68
CA LEU A 601 -15.75 13.77 5.52
C LEU A 601 -16.02 14.68 4.32
N ALA A 602 -15.83 15.99 4.50
CA ALA A 602 -16.01 16.99 3.44
C ALA A 602 -14.98 16.85 2.30
N TYR A 603 -13.75 16.42 2.63
CA TYR A 603 -12.70 16.20 1.64
C TYR A 603 -12.98 14.97 0.77
N LYS A 604 -12.60 15.02 -0.51
CA LYS A 604 -12.38 13.83 -1.35
C LYS A 604 -11.23 13.03 -0.73
N ASN A 605 -11.55 11.84 -0.25
CA ASN A 605 -10.64 11.04 0.56
C ASN A 605 -10.81 9.55 0.30
N GLU A 606 -9.79 8.81 0.68
CA GLU A 606 -9.82 7.37 0.84
C GLU A 606 -9.20 7.03 2.21
N VAL A 607 -10.04 6.65 3.17
CA VAL A 607 -9.61 6.15 4.48
C VAL A 607 -9.87 4.66 4.52
N ARG A 608 -8.80 3.87 4.42
CA ARG A 608 -8.85 2.40 4.40
C ARG A 608 -8.37 1.84 5.73
N PHE A 609 -8.93 0.71 6.11
CA PHE A 609 -8.54 0.01 7.33
C PHE A 609 -8.85 -1.48 7.28
N SER A 610 -8.09 -2.22 8.07
CA SER A 610 -8.27 -3.65 8.37
C SER A 610 -9.44 -3.90 9.31
N TRP A 611 -10.36 -4.80 8.95
CA TRP A 611 -11.52 -5.15 9.79
C TRP A 611 -11.51 -6.59 10.33
N LEU A 612 -10.57 -7.44 9.88
CA LEU A 612 -10.48 -8.85 10.25
C LEU A 612 -9.06 -9.20 10.71
N GLU A 613 -8.89 -9.72 11.92
CA GLU A 613 -7.58 -10.25 12.35
C GLU A 613 -7.47 -11.72 12.00
N LEU A 614 -6.45 -12.10 11.23
CA LEU A 614 -6.19 -13.49 10.89
C LEU A 614 -5.19 -14.10 11.87
N TYR A 615 -5.28 -15.41 12.08
CA TYR A 615 -4.44 -16.17 13.00
C TYR A 615 -3.82 -17.37 12.30
N GLY A 616 -2.55 -17.62 12.65
CA GLY A 616 -1.91 -18.89 12.31
C GLY A 616 -2.54 -20.04 13.08
N LYS A 617 -2.41 -21.27 12.56
CA LYS A 617 -2.95 -22.46 13.22
C LYS A 617 -2.30 -22.63 14.60
N ASN A 618 -3.13 -22.76 15.63
CA ASN A 618 -2.70 -22.85 17.04
C ASN A 618 -1.90 -21.62 17.53
N ARG A 619 -2.10 -20.45 16.94
CA ARG A 619 -1.45 -19.20 17.36
C ARG A 619 -2.46 -18.28 18.06
N THR A 620 -1.97 -17.58 19.07
CA THR A 620 -2.73 -16.55 19.81
C THR A 620 -2.33 -15.14 19.41
N THR A 621 -1.18 -14.98 18.76
CA THR A 621 -0.74 -13.71 18.17
C THR A 621 -1.38 -13.57 16.79
N PRO A 622 -1.98 -12.41 16.46
CA PRO A 622 -2.49 -12.16 15.12
C PRO A 622 -1.36 -12.30 14.10
N LEU A 623 -1.66 -12.90 12.94
CA LEU A 623 -0.70 -13.17 11.89
C LEU A 623 0.07 -11.90 11.47
N GLU A 624 -0.57 -10.73 11.48
CA GLU A 624 0.07 -9.44 11.18
C GLU A 624 1.31 -9.15 12.05
N TYR A 625 1.32 -9.63 13.30
CA TYR A 625 2.40 -9.39 14.27
C TYR A 625 3.24 -10.64 14.55
N ASP A 626 3.02 -11.72 13.81
CA ASP A 626 3.66 -13.02 14.03
C ASP A 626 4.85 -13.24 13.07
N ALA A 627 5.96 -12.56 13.35
CA ALA A 627 7.16 -12.56 12.51
C ALA A 627 7.73 -13.97 12.23
N GLU A 628 7.50 -14.94 13.11
CA GLU A 628 7.98 -16.32 12.90
C GLU A 628 7.37 -16.96 11.65
N LEU A 629 6.11 -16.63 11.36
CA LEU A 629 5.38 -17.16 10.21
C LEU A 629 5.71 -16.46 8.89
N TYR A 630 6.57 -15.43 8.92
CA TYR A 630 6.98 -14.65 7.75
C TYR A 630 8.36 -15.08 7.23
N ARG A 631 9.17 -15.74 8.08
CA ARG A 631 10.54 -16.11 7.73
C ARG A 631 10.58 -17.17 6.63
N PRO A 632 11.19 -16.89 5.46
CA PRO A 632 11.41 -17.92 4.45
C PRO A 632 12.52 -18.87 4.90
N LYS A 633 12.58 -20.05 4.27
CA LYS A 633 13.67 -21.00 4.51
C LYS A 633 14.97 -20.60 3.82
N HIS A 634 14.87 -19.80 2.77
CA HIS A 634 16.00 -19.40 1.92
C HIS A 634 15.85 -17.95 1.52
N ARG A 635 16.98 -17.25 1.45
CA ARG A 635 17.07 -15.87 0.97
C ARG A 635 18.22 -15.77 -0.03
N LEU A 636 17.99 -15.06 -1.13
CA LEU A 636 18.95 -14.79 -2.20
C LEU A 636 19.23 -13.30 -2.28
N ASP A 637 20.41 -12.96 -2.80
CA ASP A 637 20.76 -11.58 -3.12
C ASP A 637 20.30 -11.22 -4.52
N TYR A 638 19.97 -9.95 -4.72
CA TYR A 638 19.95 -9.41 -6.07
C TYR A 638 21.39 -9.36 -6.61
N THR A 639 21.62 -9.87 -7.81
CA THR A 639 22.83 -9.62 -8.62
C THR A 639 22.54 -8.51 -9.62
N ARG A 640 23.56 -8.02 -10.33
CA ARG A 640 23.32 -7.05 -11.41
C ARG A 640 22.43 -7.61 -12.51
N GLU A 641 22.54 -8.90 -12.80
CA GLU A 641 21.81 -9.58 -13.86
C GLU A 641 20.39 -9.95 -13.43
N ASN A 642 20.22 -10.60 -12.27
CA ASN A 642 18.92 -11.12 -11.85
C ASN A 642 17.94 -9.99 -11.49
N ALA A 643 18.43 -8.85 -10.99
CA ALA A 643 17.59 -7.69 -10.66
C ALA A 643 16.91 -7.08 -11.89
N ARG A 644 17.46 -7.34 -13.09
CA ARG A 644 17.01 -6.79 -14.37
C ARG A 644 16.41 -7.82 -15.32
N SER A 645 16.37 -9.09 -14.91
CA SER A 645 15.84 -10.16 -15.75
C SER A 645 15.17 -11.24 -14.91
N ARG A 646 13.83 -11.27 -15.00
CA ARG A 646 13.02 -12.34 -14.41
C ARG A 646 13.45 -13.73 -14.88
N GLU A 647 13.81 -13.89 -16.14
CA GLU A 647 14.30 -15.18 -16.64
C GLU A 647 15.59 -15.64 -15.94
N VAL A 648 16.58 -14.76 -15.78
CA VAL A 648 17.82 -15.08 -15.08
C VAL A 648 17.53 -15.43 -13.63
N MET A 649 16.70 -14.62 -12.98
CA MET A 649 16.27 -14.86 -11.60
C MET A 649 15.58 -16.21 -11.43
N TRP A 650 14.61 -16.55 -12.29
CA TRP A 650 13.94 -17.85 -12.24
C TRP A 650 14.94 -18.99 -12.38
N LYS A 651 15.88 -18.90 -13.33
CA LYS A 651 16.90 -19.94 -13.51
C LYS A 651 17.76 -20.13 -12.25
N GLU A 652 18.21 -19.04 -11.63
CA GLU A 652 19.00 -19.07 -10.40
C GLU A 652 18.22 -19.67 -9.23
N VAL A 653 16.95 -19.25 -9.05
CA VAL A 653 16.08 -19.76 -7.98
C VAL A 653 15.77 -21.23 -8.18
N VAL A 654 15.41 -21.67 -9.40
CA VAL A 654 15.16 -23.09 -9.69
C VAL A 654 16.41 -23.92 -9.43
N ALA A 655 17.59 -23.43 -9.86
CA ALA A 655 18.86 -24.09 -9.59
C ALA A 655 19.15 -24.18 -8.09
N ALA A 656 18.83 -23.15 -7.30
CA ALA A 656 18.96 -23.21 -5.84
C ALA A 656 17.93 -24.15 -5.19
N ALA A 657 16.70 -24.19 -5.71
CA ALA A 657 15.56 -24.77 -5.01
C ALA A 657 15.41 -26.29 -5.09
N TRP A 658 16.05 -26.90 -6.11
CA TRP A 658 16.09 -28.34 -6.33
C TRP A 658 17.50 -28.86 -6.64
N LYS A 659 18.54 -28.19 -6.11
CA LYS A 659 19.90 -28.76 -6.05
C LYS A 659 19.83 -30.17 -5.45
N LYS A 660 20.39 -31.13 -6.16
CA LYS A 660 20.53 -32.52 -5.69
C LYS A 660 21.60 -32.61 -4.62
#